data_AF-A0A8J8K290-F1
#
_entry.id   AF-A0A8J8K290-F1
#
_cell.length_a   1.000
_cell.length_b   1.000
_cell.length_c   1.000
_cell.angle_alpha   90.00
_cell.angle_beta   90.00
_cell.angle_gamma   90.00
#
_symmetry.space_group_name_H-M   'P 1'
#
loop_
_entity.id
_entity.type
_entity.pdbx_description
1 polymer ?
#
loop_
_entity_poly.entity_id
_entity_poly.type
_entity_poly.pdbx_seq_one_letter_code
_entity_poly.pdbx_strand_id
1 'polypeptide(L)'
;MNKRIKIKKMHIGFIICFLIILQLNIYSEKTDIIAETGNYHIPIQIKSLVSIDNITINSDSDFTTYATSGNGSEINPYIIENYNVTTTDSRGISIRQTNEHFILRNCYVDADNDGIYFSYVGPFTAKIVNNTIVNNGNRAIQLMWIEGCIIDNNTMQKNNEAIYTREAHNTTISNNEIRECTSNRPVFIFNSNNCKIDNNKIYGTKQDDCIGLRSALNSEITNNRIYNGGMYIEEYSIDDYLLYNFENNYVNDKLHGFFKGQNSIIIDQSIYGQLFIFDCSDIKITNQNIEQVNYAMKIVGSNSAEIQNCYLAQNEEGIDIQKSNYTFIHDNGFYNNVRGLELEDTFYIEIADNIFQNNENTGISASSSEMNYVLEANITGNTFRNNRWGIELYTQHCIQVMNNSFEDNSETALVIDESDNAIISNNVFFNNSIGIDASDLSNCTINYNKFYDNLEIGIYFEDADNSTIRYNIFLNNAKIIDDLNYAITLDYLSEYNKIDHNIFFNNSITLSSQARDEGTENTWYDAFLLEGNYWDDWNGVGSYYIYSEGDPIFDHYPSSDTDKDRIDDLEEIFDYGTDPFYNDTDDDKLLDGEEIIDYGTDPLDDDSDDDNLIDGDEVNIHGTDPLDNDSDDDGMNDFWEVFYGTDALVNDSAEDPDKDDLTNLEEFTYGTDPFNEDTDGDGYSDGKEIKKGTDPLNSSSYPKFPATALALGLTIPVIVLGGGTGAFFYLNKKGKLKFLIKK
;
A
#
# COMPACT_ATOMS: atom_id res chain seq x y z
N MET A 1 -14.93 -30.33 46.59
CA MET A 1 -15.79 -30.28 45.38
C MET A 1 -14.91 -29.71 44.27
N ASN A 2 -14.17 -30.52 43.51
CA ASN A 2 -14.58 -31.31 42.34
C ASN A 2 -15.43 -30.53 41.31
N LYS A 3 -14.76 -30.02 40.27
CA LYS A 3 -15.12 -30.00 38.84
C LYS A 3 -13.88 -29.48 38.10
N ARG A 4 -12.94 -30.31 37.62
CA ARG A 4 -12.93 -31.03 36.33
C ARG A 4 -13.34 -30.15 35.15
N ILE A 5 -12.35 -29.57 34.47
CA ILE A 5 -12.40 -29.28 33.03
C ILE A 5 -11.41 -30.24 32.37
N LYS A 6 -11.93 -31.02 31.41
CA LYS A 6 -11.19 -31.93 30.55
C LYS A 6 -10.69 -31.11 29.36
N ILE A 7 -9.39 -31.18 29.06
CA ILE A 7 -8.90 -30.95 27.69
C ILE A 7 -8.36 -32.29 27.22
N LYS A 8 -8.93 -32.81 26.14
CA LYS A 8 -8.56 -34.06 25.48
C LYS A 8 -7.60 -33.70 24.34
N LYS A 9 -6.38 -34.24 24.46
CA LYS A 9 -5.48 -34.75 23.39
C LYS A 9 -5.49 -34.03 22.04
N MET A 10 -4.38 -33.35 21.75
CA MET A 10 -3.74 -33.43 20.44
C MET A 10 -2.42 -34.20 20.56
N HIS A 11 -2.08 -34.90 19.48
CA HIS A 11 -1.18 -36.04 19.44
C HIS A 11 0.28 -35.72 19.77
N ILE A 12 0.88 -36.72 20.40
CA ILE A 12 2.28 -36.84 20.76
C ILE A 12 3.07 -37.30 19.53
N GLY A 13 4.01 -36.46 19.07
CA GLY A 13 5.21 -36.85 18.33
C GLY A 13 6.43 -36.70 19.22
N PHE A 14 6.56 -37.58 20.22
CA PHE A 14 7.73 -37.71 21.09
C PHE A 14 8.84 -38.45 20.32
N ILE A 15 10.08 -37.93 20.32
CA ILE A 15 11.24 -38.60 20.93
C ILE A 15 12.56 -37.83 20.69
N ILE A 16 13.07 -37.27 21.81
CA ILE A 16 14.45 -37.33 22.33
C ILE A 16 15.51 -36.50 21.57
N CYS A 17 16.05 -35.42 22.15
CA CYS A 17 16.98 -35.49 23.28
C CYS A 17 16.86 -34.31 24.26
N PHE A 18 17.01 -34.61 25.54
CA PHE A 18 16.60 -33.81 26.70
C PHE A 18 17.82 -33.66 27.64
N LEU A 19 18.00 -32.46 28.25
CA LEU A 19 18.65 -32.15 29.56
C LEU A 19 20.19 -32.31 29.62
N ILE A 20 21.00 -31.47 30.30
CA ILE A 20 20.95 -30.83 31.64
C ILE A 20 21.91 -29.58 31.55
N ILE A 21 21.68 -28.36 32.06
CA ILE A 21 21.88 -27.89 33.46
C ILE A 21 21.46 -26.40 33.56
N LEU A 22 20.66 -26.11 34.59
CA LEU A 22 20.39 -24.79 35.15
C LEU A 22 21.54 -24.39 36.11
N GLN A 23 21.84 -23.09 36.19
CA GLN A 23 22.77 -22.38 37.10
C GLN A 23 24.26 -22.45 36.78
N LEU A 24 24.78 -21.35 36.23
CA LEU A 24 25.73 -20.46 36.91
C LEU A 24 25.89 -19.17 36.10
N ASN A 25 25.40 -18.06 36.66
CA ASN A 25 26.04 -16.76 36.49
C ASN A 25 27.53 -16.95 36.80
N ILE A 26 28.40 -16.49 35.89
CA ILE A 26 29.81 -16.05 36.07
C ILE A 26 30.59 -16.36 34.78
N TYR A 27 30.97 -15.27 34.10
CA TYR A 27 32.07 -15.12 33.13
C TYR A 27 31.95 -15.82 31.76
N SER A 28 31.71 -15.00 30.73
CA SER A 28 32.59 -15.00 29.55
C SER A 28 32.80 -13.56 29.06
N GLU A 29 33.95 -13.01 29.47
CA GLU A 29 34.81 -12.06 28.75
C GLU A 29 34.12 -11.42 27.52
N LYS A 30 33.59 -10.20 27.65
CA LYS A 30 34.37 -8.98 27.35
C LYS A 30 35.67 -9.30 26.61
N THR A 31 35.57 -9.54 25.31
CA THR A 31 36.65 -9.16 24.40
C THR A 31 36.67 -7.64 24.40
N ASP A 32 37.40 -7.09 25.37
CA ASP A 32 37.99 -5.77 25.28
C ASP A 32 38.72 -5.72 23.93
N ILE A 33 38.11 -5.05 22.95
CA ILE A 33 38.91 -4.40 21.91
C ILE A 33 39.69 -3.35 22.68
N ILE A 34 40.90 -3.74 23.05
CA ILE A 34 41.95 -2.87 23.50
C ILE A 34 42.04 -1.80 22.42
N ALA A 35 41.52 -0.62 22.72
CA ALA A 35 42.01 0.59 22.10
C ALA A 35 43.52 0.54 22.28
N GLU A 36 44.26 0.25 21.20
CA GLU A 36 45.67 0.56 21.11
C GLU A 36 45.79 2.08 21.23
N THR A 37 45.75 2.56 22.48
CA THR A 37 46.40 3.79 22.88
C THR A 37 47.89 3.48 22.88
N GLY A 38 48.43 3.29 21.67
CA GLY A 38 49.84 3.49 21.38
C GLY A 38 50.14 4.96 21.58
N ASN A 39 50.27 5.37 22.85
CA ASN A 39 50.88 6.62 23.26
C ASN A 39 52.38 6.55 22.88
N TYR A 40 52.66 6.75 21.59
CA TYR A 40 53.77 7.64 21.26
C TYR A 40 53.32 9.04 21.67
N HIS A 41 53.45 9.35 22.96
CA HIS A 41 53.49 10.71 23.45
C HIS A 41 54.75 11.38 22.89
N ILE A 42 54.72 11.73 21.61
CA ILE A 42 55.27 13.01 21.22
C ILE A 42 54.30 14.02 21.84
N PRO A 43 54.73 14.88 22.77
CA PRO A 43 53.84 15.88 23.32
C PRO A 43 53.45 16.81 22.16
N ILE A 44 52.27 16.60 21.59
CA ILE A 44 51.59 17.65 20.83
C ILE A 44 51.31 18.72 21.88
N GLN A 45 52.11 19.78 21.86
CA GLN A 45 51.75 20.97 22.58
C GLN A 45 50.40 21.43 22.00
N ILE A 46 49.33 21.25 22.76
CA ILE A 46 48.10 22.01 22.54
C ILE A 46 48.52 23.46 22.77
N LYS A 47 48.80 24.17 21.67
CA LYS A 47 49.04 25.60 21.70
C LYS A 47 47.76 26.20 22.27
N SER A 48 47.87 26.95 23.37
CA SER A 48 46.71 27.61 23.96
C SER A 48 46.04 28.50 22.90
N LEU A 49 44.72 28.40 22.75
CA LEU A 49 43.98 29.23 21.80
C LEU A 49 44.11 30.72 22.17
N VAL A 50 44.20 31.56 21.14
CA VAL A 50 44.20 33.02 21.27
C VAL A 50 42.77 33.52 21.14
N SER A 51 42.22 34.11 22.20
CA SER A 51 40.86 34.68 22.16
C SER A 51 40.78 35.92 21.30
N ILE A 52 39.76 35.98 20.45
CA ILE A 52 39.41 37.13 19.61
C ILE A 52 37.89 37.19 19.44
N ASP A 53 37.35 38.38 19.24
CA ASP A 53 35.90 38.57 18.99
C ASP A 53 35.51 38.01 17.61
N ASN A 54 36.05 38.60 16.53
CA ASN A 54 35.87 38.11 15.16
C ASN A 54 37.16 38.26 14.33
N ILE A 55 37.22 37.56 13.20
CA ILE A 55 38.25 37.73 12.17
C ILE A 55 37.59 38.21 10.89
N THR A 56 37.98 39.38 10.40
CA THR A 56 37.47 39.94 9.15
C THR A 56 38.61 40.29 8.20
N ILE A 57 38.64 39.61 7.05
CA ILE A 57 39.55 39.83 5.93
C ILE A 57 38.71 40.24 4.73
N ASN A 58 38.81 41.50 4.30
CA ASN A 58 38.09 42.03 3.14
C ASN A 58 39.00 42.27 1.93
N SER A 59 40.31 42.05 2.09
CA SER A 59 41.33 42.20 1.06
C SER A 59 42.62 41.47 1.44
N ASP A 60 43.51 41.25 0.46
CA ASP A 60 44.79 40.58 0.65
C ASP A 60 45.67 41.22 1.75
N SER A 61 45.58 42.54 1.96
CA SER A 61 46.36 43.22 3.00
C SER A 61 45.96 42.85 4.42
N ASP A 62 44.72 42.42 4.64
CA ASP A 62 44.17 42.17 5.97
C ASP A 62 44.74 40.88 6.59
N PHE A 63 45.24 39.95 5.76
CA PHE A 63 45.86 38.70 6.21
C PHE A 63 47.01 38.92 7.19
N THR A 64 47.81 39.98 7.00
CA THR A 64 48.95 40.29 7.87
C THR A 64 48.56 40.55 9.32
N THR A 65 47.28 40.85 9.59
CA THR A 65 46.74 41.05 10.94
C THR A 65 46.49 39.73 11.67
N TYR A 66 46.03 38.71 10.95
CA TYR A 66 45.46 37.49 11.55
C TYR A 66 46.28 36.23 11.25
N ALA A 67 47.00 36.20 10.13
CA ALA A 67 47.84 35.08 9.74
C ALA A 67 49.04 34.97 10.68
N THR A 68 49.24 33.77 11.23
CA THR A 68 50.35 33.44 12.13
C THR A 68 51.65 33.16 11.39
N SER A 69 51.56 32.79 10.11
CA SER A 69 52.67 32.53 9.19
C SER A 69 52.18 32.50 7.74
N GLY A 70 53.09 32.33 6.79
CA GLY A 70 52.78 32.30 5.36
C GLY A 70 52.94 33.65 4.67
N ASN A 71 52.85 33.65 3.34
CA ASN A 71 52.90 34.86 2.51
C ASN A 71 51.82 34.90 1.41
N GLY A 72 50.82 34.01 1.47
CA GLY A 72 49.71 33.99 0.51
C GLY A 72 49.99 33.27 -0.82
N SER A 73 51.24 32.87 -1.09
CA SER A 73 51.53 32.07 -2.29
C SER A 73 51.08 30.61 -2.14
N GLU A 74 50.81 29.91 -3.25
CA GLU A 74 50.44 28.48 -3.26
C GLU A 74 51.41 27.58 -2.47
N ILE A 75 52.71 27.85 -2.58
CA ILE A 75 53.77 27.09 -1.91
C ILE A 75 53.86 27.45 -0.42
N ASN A 76 53.44 28.66 -0.03
CA ASN A 76 53.53 29.18 1.33
C ASN A 76 52.26 29.98 1.71
N PRO A 77 51.11 29.30 1.82
CA PRO A 77 49.83 29.95 2.04
C PRO A 77 49.80 30.65 3.40
N TYR A 78 48.97 31.69 3.55
CA TYR A 78 48.70 32.28 4.85
C TYR A 78 48.07 31.24 5.80
N ILE A 79 48.56 31.16 7.03
CA ILE A 79 48.06 30.22 8.04
C ILE A 79 47.34 30.99 9.14
N ILE A 80 46.02 30.83 9.23
CA ILE A 80 45.19 31.34 10.32
C ILE A 80 44.91 30.16 11.25
N GLU A 81 45.49 30.17 12.46
CA GLU A 81 45.40 29.02 13.35
C GLU A 81 45.38 29.34 14.85
N ASN A 82 44.79 28.42 15.62
CA ASN A 82 44.74 28.43 17.08
C ASN A 82 44.02 29.67 17.65
N TYR A 83 42.96 30.14 17.00
CA TYR A 83 42.08 31.18 17.55
C TYR A 83 40.88 30.57 18.28
N ASN A 84 40.46 31.23 19.36
CA ASN A 84 39.14 31.06 19.96
C ASN A 84 38.29 32.28 19.58
N VAL A 85 37.43 32.11 18.60
CA VAL A 85 36.55 33.15 18.05
C VAL A 85 35.18 33.01 18.69
N THR A 86 34.77 34.02 19.46
CA THR A 86 33.46 34.05 20.12
C THR A 86 32.83 35.41 19.95
N THR A 87 31.69 35.48 19.25
CA THR A 87 30.98 36.74 18.96
C THR A 87 29.47 36.57 19.11
N THR A 88 28.77 37.62 19.53
CA THR A 88 27.32 37.59 19.82
C THR A 88 26.46 38.44 18.88
N ASP A 89 27.06 39.09 17.88
CA ASP A 89 26.35 40.02 16.99
C ASP A 89 26.91 40.06 15.56
N SER A 90 27.82 39.14 15.22
CA SER A 90 28.52 39.14 13.95
C SER A 90 28.86 37.73 13.45
N ARG A 91 29.50 37.64 12.29
CA ARG A 91 30.09 36.40 11.79
C ARG A 91 31.40 36.15 12.51
N GLY A 92 31.72 34.89 12.82
CA GLY A 92 32.96 34.55 13.51
C GLY A 92 34.20 34.88 12.67
N ILE A 93 34.36 34.20 11.53
CA ILE A 93 35.46 34.37 10.59
C ILE A 93 34.91 34.67 9.21
N SER A 94 35.17 35.87 8.68
CA SER A 94 34.75 36.29 7.36
C SER A 94 35.96 36.62 6.48
N ILE A 95 36.14 35.88 5.39
CA ILE A 95 37.20 36.11 4.40
C ILE A 95 36.59 36.38 3.03
N ARG A 96 36.91 37.52 2.43
CA ARG A 96 36.29 37.99 1.19
C ARG A 96 37.30 38.65 0.27
N GLN A 97 36.99 38.63 -1.02
CA GLN A 97 37.68 39.43 -2.06
C GLN A 97 39.20 39.27 -2.04
N THR A 98 39.67 38.02 -2.04
CA THR A 98 41.09 37.70 -1.99
C THR A 98 41.46 36.67 -3.06
N ASN A 99 42.69 36.75 -3.58
CA ASN A 99 43.27 35.72 -4.44
C ASN A 99 44.46 35.00 -3.77
N GLU A 100 44.73 35.29 -2.50
CA GLU A 100 45.82 34.69 -1.75
C GLU A 100 45.46 33.28 -1.31
N HIS A 101 46.41 32.35 -1.34
CA HIS A 101 46.26 31.01 -0.78
C HIS A 101 46.30 31.08 0.75
N PHE A 102 45.36 30.40 1.40
CA PHE A 102 45.30 30.37 2.86
C PHE A 102 44.75 29.04 3.41
N ILE A 103 45.13 28.76 4.66
CA ILE A 103 44.67 27.63 5.44
C ILE A 103 44.15 28.15 6.79
N LEU A 104 42.87 27.91 7.05
CA LEU A 104 42.21 28.15 8.33
C LEU A 104 42.15 26.84 9.11
N ARG A 105 42.86 26.74 10.24
CA ARG A 105 42.95 25.48 10.99
C ARG A 105 43.04 25.58 12.50
N ASN A 106 42.60 24.53 13.20
CA ASN A 106 42.69 24.42 14.66
C ASN A 106 42.05 25.62 15.39
N CYS A 107 41.00 26.21 14.83
CA CYS A 107 40.25 27.28 15.46
C CYS A 107 38.98 26.72 16.14
N TYR A 108 38.59 27.36 17.24
CA TYR A 108 37.26 27.23 17.82
C TYR A 108 36.42 28.43 17.40
N VAL A 109 35.22 28.22 16.89
CA VAL A 109 34.35 29.27 16.35
C VAL A 109 32.92 29.12 16.88
N ASP A 110 32.45 30.15 17.58
CA ASP A 110 31.12 30.25 18.17
C ASP A 110 30.57 31.66 17.89
N ALA A 111 29.57 31.78 17.01
CA ALA A 111 29.09 33.06 16.51
C ALA A 111 27.55 33.12 16.43
N ASP A 112 26.94 34.26 16.73
CA ASP A 112 25.48 34.44 16.60
C ASP A 112 24.98 34.37 15.14
N ASN A 113 25.87 34.40 14.14
CA ASN A 113 25.55 34.30 12.71
C ASN A 113 26.28 33.11 12.04
N ASP A 114 26.81 33.28 10.83
CA ASP A 114 27.69 32.28 10.19
C ASP A 114 29.02 32.19 10.96
N GLY A 115 29.45 30.97 11.29
CA GLY A 115 30.73 30.71 11.94
C GLY A 115 31.90 31.08 11.04
N ILE A 116 31.98 30.44 9.87
CA ILE A 116 32.97 30.73 8.84
C ILE A 116 32.24 31.10 7.55
N TYR A 117 32.56 32.26 6.99
CA TYR A 117 31.95 32.78 5.77
C TYR A 117 33.02 33.17 4.76
N PHE A 118 33.04 32.50 3.61
CA PHE A 118 33.90 32.89 2.48
C PHE A 118 33.07 33.38 1.29
N SER A 119 33.53 34.44 0.65
CA SER A 119 32.87 34.96 -0.55
C SER A 119 33.82 35.68 -1.52
N TYR A 120 33.69 35.40 -2.82
CA TYR A 120 34.59 35.95 -3.86
C TYR A 120 36.07 35.67 -3.54
N VAL A 121 36.37 34.42 -3.21
CA VAL A 121 37.72 33.93 -2.94
C VAL A 121 38.27 33.28 -4.20
N GLY A 122 39.54 33.56 -4.52
CA GLY A 122 40.21 33.12 -5.74
C GLY A 122 40.25 31.59 -5.88
N PRO A 123 40.37 31.08 -7.11
CA PRO A 123 40.22 29.66 -7.39
C PRO A 123 41.31 28.81 -6.73
N PHE A 124 40.91 27.72 -6.05
CA PHE A 124 41.78 26.73 -5.39
C PHE A 124 42.72 27.30 -4.32
N THR A 125 42.31 28.39 -3.68
CA THR A 125 43.14 29.11 -2.70
C THR A 125 42.86 28.71 -1.24
N ALA A 126 41.66 28.22 -0.94
CA ALA A 126 41.14 28.14 0.42
C ALA A 126 41.07 26.72 0.99
N LYS A 127 41.53 26.54 2.24
CA LYS A 127 41.31 25.32 3.03
C LYS A 127 40.80 25.63 4.44
N ILE A 128 39.79 24.90 4.90
CA ILE A 128 39.23 24.92 6.26
C ILE A 128 39.47 23.54 6.87
N VAL A 129 40.41 23.43 7.81
CA VAL A 129 40.91 22.12 8.28
C VAL A 129 40.98 22.02 9.80
N ASN A 130 40.49 20.94 10.43
CA ASN A 130 40.64 20.70 11.87
C ASN A 130 40.03 21.80 12.78
N ASN A 131 38.91 22.41 12.39
CA ASN A 131 38.24 23.41 13.23
C ASN A 131 37.09 22.80 14.03
N THR A 132 36.76 23.42 15.16
CA THR A 132 35.57 23.13 15.96
C THR A 132 34.63 24.32 15.85
N ILE A 133 33.47 24.14 15.22
CA ILE A 133 32.55 25.23 14.86
C ILE A 133 31.18 24.92 15.45
N VAL A 134 30.78 25.68 16.47
CA VAL A 134 29.64 25.30 17.31
C VAL A 134 28.73 26.47 17.64
N ASN A 135 27.46 26.15 17.91
CA ASN A 135 26.43 27.11 18.37
C ASN A 135 26.20 28.29 17.41
N ASN A 136 26.40 28.09 16.10
CA ASN A 136 26.29 29.18 15.15
C ASN A 136 24.82 29.42 14.77
N GLY A 137 24.35 30.66 14.90
CA GLY A 137 22.93 31.01 14.68
C GLY A 137 22.44 30.81 13.24
N ASN A 138 23.37 30.78 12.26
CA ASN A 138 23.10 30.34 10.89
C ASN A 138 23.95 29.11 10.54
N ARG A 139 24.96 29.26 9.68
CA ARG A 139 25.76 28.13 9.20
C ARG A 139 27.06 28.00 9.95
N ALA A 140 27.56 26.77 10.11
CA ALA A 140 28.94 26.57 10.56
C ALA A 140 29.92 27.08 9.50
N ILE A 141 29.72 26.70 8.23
CA ILE A 141 30.52 27.11 7.09
C ILE A 141 29.59 27.51 5.94
N GLN A 142 29.77 28.72 5.43
CA GLN A 142 29.14 29.19 4.21
C GLN A 142 30.18 29.55 3.15
N LEU A 143 30.03 28.97 1.96
CA LEU A 143 30.84 29.30 0.77
C LEU A 143 29.94 29.92 -0.30
N MET A 144 30.33 31.08 -0.82
CA MET A 144 29.57 31.77 -1.88
C MET A 144 30.45 32.33 -3.00
N TRP A 145 30.17 31.97 -4.25
CA TRP A 145 30.94 32.43 -5.43
C TRP A 145 32.44 32.13 -5.26
N ILE A 146 32.77 30.84 -5.15
CA ILE A 146 34.13 30.34 -4.94
C ILE A 146 34.38 29.19 -5.91
N GLU A 147 35.62 29.03 -6.34
CA GLU A 147 36.04 27.90 -7.15
C GLU A 147 37.09 27.14 -6.34
N GLY A 148 36.85 25.89 -5.96
CA GLY A 148 37.84 25.06 -5.28
C GLY A 148 38.13 25.47 -3.83
N CYS A 149 37.36 24.93 -2.89
CA CYS A 149 37.67 24.97 -1.45
C CYS A 149 37.77 23.56 -0.88
N ILE A 150 38.66 23.35 0.10
CA ILE A 150 38.75 22.08 0.84
C ILE A 150 38.25 22.30 2.27
N ILE A 151 37.20 21.59 2.67
CA ILE A 151 36.66 21.53 4.03
C ILE A 151 36.97 20.14 4.59
N ASP A 152 38.02 20.02 5.41
CA ASP A 152 38.54 18.72 5.83
C ASP A 152 38.64 18.57 7.36
N ASN A 153 38.13 17.45 7.89
CA ASN A 153 38.31 17.05 9.29
C ASN A 153 37.85 18.11 10.31
N ASN A 154 36.72 18.78 10.06
CA ASN A 154 36.12 19.73 10.99
C ASN A 154 35.02 19.05 11.82
N THR A 155 34.84 19.51 13.07
CA THR A 155 33.73 19.14 13.94
C THR A 155 32.74 20.29 14.01
N MET A 156 31.50 20.03 13.62
CA MET A 156 30.42 21.02 13.56
C MET A 156 29.24 20.54 14.41
N GLN A 157 28.81 21.35 15.37
CA GLN A 157 27.76 20.95 16.31
C GLN A 157 26.83 22.11 16.70
N LYS A 158 25.52 21.87 16.81
CA LYS A 158 24.52 22.88 17.27
C LYS A 158 24.48 24.14 16.42
N ASN A 159 24.73 24.01 15.12
CA ASN A 159 24.57 25.09 14.16
C ASN A 159 23.19 24.96 13.52
N ASN A 160 22.62 26.01 12.92
CA ASN A 160 21.39 25.84 12.17
C ASN A 160 21.61 24.88 10.99
N GLU A 161 22.57 25.19 10.13
CA GLU A 161 23.11 24.31 9.09
C GLU A 161 24.62 24.12 9.33
N ALA A 162 25.21 23.01 8.89
CA ALA A 162 26.65 22.84 9.02
C ALA A 162 27.38 23.45 7.82
N ILE A 163 27.12 22.95 6.61
CA ILE A 163 27.83 23.39 5.41
C ILE A 163 26.81 23.78 4.35
N TYR A 164 26.91 25.01 3.87
CA TYR A 164 26.11 25.51 2.77
C TYR A 164 27.01 26.06 1.67
N THR A 165 26.78 25.62 0.43
CA THR A 165 27.44 26.19 -0.75
C THR A 165 26.44 26.85 -1.68
N ARG A 166 26.84 27.97 -2.28
CA ARG A 166 26.13 28.60 -3.40
C ARG A 166 27.12 29.11 -4.42
N GLU A 167 27.05 28.64 -5.66
CA GLU A 167 28.04 28.99 -6.69
C GLU A 167 29.47 28.67 -6.20
N ALA A 168 29.64 27.57 -5.44
CA ALA A 168 30.92 27.15 -4.88
C ALA A 168 31.43 25.86 -5.53
N HIS A 169 31.78 25.95 -6.82
CA HIS A 169 32.13 24.78 -7.63
C HIS A 169 33.46 24.15 -7.19
N ASN A 170 33.66 22.88 -7.55
CA ASN A 170 34.92 22.16 -7.31
C ASN A 170 35.31 22.06 -5.82
N THR A 171 34.32 22.13 -4.92
CA THR A 171 34.52 22.07 -3.47
C THR A 171 34.67 20.62 -3.01
N THR A 172 35.65 20.34 -2.15
CA THR A 172 35.82 19.05 -1.48
C THR A 172 35.44 19.17 -0.01
N ILE A 173 34.49 18.35 0.45
CA ILE A 173 34.01 18.26 1.83
C ILE A 173 34.35 16.86 2.33
N SER A 174 35.36 16.73 3.18
CA SER A 174 35.84 15.41 3.62
C SER A 174 36.10 15.27 5.10
N ASN A 175 35.90 14.05 5.62
CA ASN A 175 36.26 13.68 7.00
C ASN A 175 35.59 14.52 8.10
N ASN A 176 34.51 15.25 7.80
CA ASN A 176 33.86 16.11 8.77
C ASN A 176 32.89 15.31 9.64
N GLU A 177 32.70 15.76 10.88
CA GLU A 177 31.72 15.23 11.82
C GLU A 177 30.70 16.32 12.16
N ILE A 178 29.43 16.07 11.81
CA ILE A 178 28.33 17.03 11.89
C ILE A 178 27.23 16.47 12.80
N ARG A 179 26.84 17.23 13.83
CA ARG A 179 25.87 16.78 14.84
C ARG A 179 24.90 17.89 15.23
N GLU A 180 23.69 17.49 15.59
CA GLU A 180 22.72 18.37 16.29
C GLU A 180 22.45 19.67 15.52
N CYS A 181 22.36 19.61 14.19
CA CYS A 181 21.89 20.75 13.40
C CYS A 181 20.40 20.98 13.67
N THR A 182 19.93 22.24 13.67
CA THR A 182 18.50 22.54 13.91
C THR A 182 17.68 22.66 12.62
N SER A 183 18.33 22.89 11.48
CA SER A 183 17.72 22.83 10.16
C SER A 183 17.68 21.39 9.66
N ASN A 184 16.72 21.10 8.78
CA ASN A 184 16.62 19.82 8.08
C ASN A 184 17.73 19.60 7.03
N ARG A 185 18.61 20.57 6.79
CA ARG A 185 19.69 20.50 5.77
C ARG A 185 21.09 20.72 6.36
N PRO A 186 21.65 19.74 7.09
CA PRO A 186 23.02 19.83 7.62
C PRO A 186 24.08 20.17 6.57
N VAL A 187 24.08 19.48 5.42
CA VAL A 187 24.96 19.77 4.28
C VAL A 187 24.11 20.04 3.05
N PHE A 188 24.14 21.28 2.55
CA PHE A 188 23.37 21.69 1.39
C PHE A 188 24.25 22.27 0.29
N ILE A 189 24.24 21.60 -0.87
CA ILE A 189 25.00 21.99 -2.06
C ILE A 189 24.04 22.57 -3.08
N PHE A 190 24.00 23.89 -3.17
CA PHE A 190 23.09 24.61 -4.06
C PHE A 190 23.85 25.26 -5.21
N ASN A 191 23.42 25.00 -6.45
CA ASN A 191 24.02 25.55 -7.67
C ASN A 191 25.57 25.49 -7.66
N SER A 192 26.13 24.34 -7.29
CA SER A 192 27.56 24.16 -7.02
C SER A 192 28.05 22.84 -7.60
N ASN A 193 28.37 22.86 -8.90
CA ASN A 193 28.84 21.70 -9.66
C ASN A 193 30.24 21.18 -9.28
N ASN A 194 30.51 19.92 -9.63
CA ASN A 194 31.80 19.23 -9.45
C ASN A 194 32.26 19.15 -7.98
N CYS A 195 31.33 19.06 -7.04
CA CYS A 195 31.69 18.94 -5.62
C CYS A 195 31.98 17.50 -5.26
N LYS A 196 32.87 17.28 -4.29
CA LYS A 196 33.15 15.97 -3.71
C LYS A 196 32.79 15.97 -2.23
N ILE A 197 31.91 15.08 -1.81
CA ILE A 197 31.50 14.87 -0.42
C ILE A 197 31.94 13.47 -0.01
N ASP A 198 33.00 13.36 0.78
CA ASP A 198 33.70 12.09 1.01
C ASP A 198 33.99 11.81 2.49
N ASN A 199 33.60 10.63 2.97
CA ASN A 199 33.93 10.14 4.31
C ASN A 199 33.48 11.06 5.46
N ASN A 200 32.31 11.71 5.34
CA ASN A 200 31.73 12.52 6.40
C ASN A 200 30.79 11.68 7.29
N LYS A 201 30.67 12.06 8.56
CA LYS A 201 29.70 11.50 9.51
C LYS A 201 28.68 12.56 9.88
N ILE A 202 27.41 12.31 9.56
CA ILE A 202 26.32 13.27 9.72
C ILE A 202 25.24 12.62 10.57
N TYR A 203 24.87 13.30 11.66
CA TYR A 203 23.82 12.88 12.57
C TYR A 203 22.67 13.89 12.49
N GLY A 204 21.64 13.52 11.73
CA GLY A 204 20.40 14.27 11.62
C GLY A 204 19.58 14.22 12.90
N THR A 205 18.50 15.00 12.91
CA THR A 205 17.64 15.22 14.07
C THR A 205 16.21 14.69 13.88
N LYS A 206 15.59 14.84 12.69
CA LYS A 206 14.34 14.15 12.31
C LYS A 206 14.17 14.14 10.78
N GLN A 207 14.27 12.97 10.13
CA GLN A 207 13.98 12.81 8.69
C GLN A 207 14.73 13.82 7.79
N ASP A 208 15.88 14.31 8.25
CA ASP A 208 16.58 15.44 7.62
C ASP A 208 17.15 15.09 6.23
N ASP A 209 17.18 16.06 5.32
CA ASP A 209 18.00 16.14 4.11
C ASP A 209 19.51 16.27 4.48
N CYS A 210 20.05 15.28 5.18
CA CYS A 210 21.41 15.30 5.73
C CYS A 210 22.47 15.70 4.71
N ILE A 211 22.34 15.20 3.47
CA ILE A 211 23.06 15.70 2.30
C ILE A 211 22.04 16.06 1.24
N GLY A 212 21.78 17.36 1.06
CA GLY A 212 20.93 17.87 0.00
C GLY A 212 21.70 18.43 -1.17
N LEU A 213 21.32 18.02 -2.37
CA LEU A 213 21.90 18.43 -3.64
C LEU A 213 20.81 19.05 -4.52
N ARG A 214 21.08 20.26 -5.02
CA ARG A 214 20.19 20.91 -5.99
C ARG A 214 21.00 21.69 -7.00
N SER A 215 20.90 21.30 -8.27
CA SER A 215 21.72 21.85 -9.35
C SER A 215 23.22 21.75 -9.01
N ALA A 216 23.63 20.62 -8.44
CA ALA A 216 24.99 20.32 -8.00
C ALA A 216 25.64 19.27 -8.92
N LEU A 217 25.51 19.47 -10.22
CA LEU A 217 25.81 18.49 -11.26
C LEU A 217 27.27 18.01 -11.22
N ASN A 218 27.49 16.77 -11.66
CA ASN A 218 28.80 16.11 -11.70
C ASN A 218 29.47 15.98 -10.32
N SER A 219 28.68 15.94 -9.24
CA SER A 219 29.21 15.79 -7.89
C SER A 219 29.37 14.31 -7.49
N GLU A 220 30.41 14.04 -6.70
CA GLU A 220 30.76 12.73 -6.17
C GLU A 220 30.44 12.66 -4.67
N ILE A 221 29.58 11.72 -4.27
CA ILE A 221 29.17 11.50 -2.89
C ILE A 221 29.62 10.11 -2.51
N THR A 222 30.65 10.01 -1.66
CA THR A 222 31.32 8.73 -1.41
C THR A 222 31.62 8.48 0.07
N ASN A 223 31.53 7.23 0.51
CA ASN A 223 31.98 6.80 1.85
C ASN A 223 31.32 7.51 3.04
N ASN A 224 30.21 8.23 2.87
CA ASN A 224 29.57 8.97 3.95
C ASN A 224 28.75 8.04 4.86
N ARG A 225 28.61 8.42 6.13
CA ARG A 225 27.77 7.77 7.13
C ARG A 225 26.71 8.76 7.62
N ILE A 226 25.44 8.47 7.34
CA ILE A 226 24.29 9.27 7.73
C ILE A 226 23.47 8.50 8.76
N TYR A 227 23.06 9.18 9.82
CA TYR A 227 22.20 8.66 10.88
C TYR A 227 21.00 9.59 11.07
N ASN A 228 19.80 9.03 11.18
CA ASN A 228 18.54 9.74 11.44
C ASN A 228 18.24 10.84 10.40
N GLY A 229 18.22 10.46 9.13
CA GLY A 229 18.00 11.31 7.96
C GLY A 229 18.54 10.63 6.71
N GLY A 230 18.35 11.25 5.55
CA GLY A 230 18.73 10.69 4.26
C GLY A 230 19.49 11.65 3.37
N MET A 231 19.61 11.29 2.11
CA MET A 231 20.11 12.14 1.04
C MET A 231 18.93 12.73 0.27
N TYR A 232 19.11 13.91 -0.30
CA TYR A 232 18.10 14.61 -1.10
C TYR A 232 18.71 15.04 -2.43
N ILE A 233 17.98 14.84 -3.52
CA ILE A 233 18.32 15.34 -4.86
C ILE A 233 17.08 15.91 -5.52
N GLU A 234 17.20 17.10 -6.07
CA GLU A 234 16.16 17.76 -6.86
C GLU A 234 16.79 18.39 -8.09
N GLU A 235 16.38 17.95 -9.27
CA GLU A 235 16.85 18.46 -10.56
C GLU A 235 15.72 18.72 -11.54
N TYR A 236 16.00 19.60 -12.51
CA TYR A 236 15.02 20.05 -13.50
C TYR A 236 14.75 19.02 -14.61
N SER A 237 15.75 18.21 -14.97
CA SER A 237 15.65 17.23 -16.04
C SER A 237 16.09 15.83 -15.58
N ILE A 238 15.56 14.78 -16.21
CA ILE A 238 15.94 13.39 -15.93
C ILE A 238 17.44 13.18 -16.18
N ASP A 239 17.99 13.77 -17.24
CA ASP A 239 19.41 13.68 -17.60
C ASP A 239 20.34 14.20 -16.50
N ASP A 240 19.92 15.22 -15.74
CA ASP A 240 20.72 15.81 -14.67
C ASP A 240 20.91 14.85 -13.49
N TYR A 241 19.91 14.03 -13.16
CA TYR A 241 20.03 12.98 -12.14
C TYR A 241 21.12 11.96 -12.48
N LEU A 242 21.37 11.73 -13.78
CA LEU A 242 22.37 10.77 -14.25
C LEU A 242 23.81 11.25 -14.10
N LEU A 243 24.02 12.56 -13.85
CA LEU A 243 25.34 13.16 -13.70
C LEU A 243 25.95 12.96 -12.30
N TYR A 244 25.16 12.51 -11.33
CA TYR A 244 25.66 12.24 -9.97
C TYR A 244 26.37 10.89 -9.86
N ASN A 245 27.32 10.80 -8.94
CA ASN A 245 27.96 9.56 -8.56
C ASN A 245 27.84 9.31 -7.04
N PHE A 246 27.18 8.22 -6.66
CA PHE A 246 27.07 7.77 -5.28
C PHE A 246 27.77 6.43 -5.11
N GLU A 247 28.71 6.33 -4.17
CA GLU A 247 29.43 5.08 -3.92
C GLU A 247 29.71 4.87 -2.43
N ASN A 248 29.47 3.66 -1.91
CA ASN A 248 29.83 3.25 -0.55
C ASN A 248 29.28 4.15 0.58
N ASN A 249 28.15 4.82 0.35
CA ASN A 249 27.47 5.60 1.40
C ASN A 249 26.54 4.71 2.21
N TYR A 250 26.38 5.02 3.50
CA TYR A 250 25.46 4.31 4.38
C TYR A 250 24.49 5.28 5.03
N VAL A 251 23.22 4.87 5.08
CA VAL A 251 22.11 5.57 5.72
C VAL A 251 21.52 4.62 6.75
N ASN A 252 21.48 5.04 8.01
CA ASN A 252 21.01 4.23 9.14
C ASN A 252 21.67 2.84 9.18
N ASP A 253 23.00 2.82 9.03
CA ASP A 253 23.88 1.64 8.99
C ASP A 253 23.63 0.64 7.84
N LYS A 254 22.70 0.93 6.93
CA LYS A 254 22.46 0.18 5.70
C LYS A 254 23.05 0.90 4.49
N LEU A 255 23.28 0.18 3.39
CA LEU A 255 23.86 0.76 2.17
C LEU A 255 22.86 1.75 1.54
N HIS A 256 23.32 2.84 0.96
CA HIS A 256 22.48 3.66 0.07
C HIS A 256 22.42 3.00 -1.32
N GLY A 257 21.23 2.68 -1.81
CA GLY A 257 21.05 2.13 -3.16
C GLY A 257 20.95 3.25 -4.18
N PHE A 258 21.84 3.24 -5.17
CA PHE A 258 21.83 4.22 -6.26
C PHE A 258 21.90 3.48 -7.59
N PHE A 259 20.81 3.52 -8.33
CA PHE A 259 20.65 2.83 -9.61
C PHE A 259 20.32 3.86 -10.68
N LYS A 260 21.05 3.83 -11.80
CA LYS A 260 20.82 4.76 -12.90
C LYS A 260 21.04 4.12 -14.27
N GLY A 261 20.16 4.38 -15.23
CA GLY A 261 20.31 3.94 -16.62
C GLY A 261 20.36 2.41 -16.80
N GLN A 262 19.75 1.65 -15.89
CA GLN A 262 19.82 0.18 -15.85
C GLN A 262 18.48 -0.44 -16.28
N ASN A 263 18.54 -1.67 -16.80
CA ASN A 263 17.36 -2.48 -17.12
C ASN A 263 17.38 -3.79 -16.31
N SER A 264 16.20 -4.30 -15.97
CA SER A 264 16.00 -5.58 -15.27
C SER A 264 16.64 -5.60 -13.88
N ILE A 265 16.26 -4.64 -13.05
CA ILE A 265 16.77 -4.46 -11.68
C ILE A 265 15.93 -5.31 -10.72
N ILE A 266 16.60 -6.09 -9.86
CA ILE A 266 15.94 -6.83 -8.78
C ILE A 266 16.57 -6.42 -7.45
N ILE A 267 15.74 -5.88 -6.55
CA ILE A 267 16.09 -5.46 -5.20
C ILE A 267 15.19 -6.22 -4.22
N ASP A 268 15.66 -7.37 -3.72
CA ASP A 268 14.88 -8.31 -2.90
C ASP A 268 15.40 -8.50 -1.47
N GLN A 269 16.57 -7.94 -1.17
CA GLN A 269 17.17 -7.97 0.16
C GLN A 269 17.05 -6.60 0.83
N SER A 270 16.64 -6.57 2.10
CA SER A 270 16.53 -5.35 2.92
C SER A 270 17.88 -4.79 3.39
N ILE A 271 18.87 -4.72 2.48
CA ILE A 271 20.23 -4.22 2.75
C ILE A 271 20.38 -2.72 2.55
N TYR A 272 19.37 -2.08 1.96
CA TYR A 272 19.39 -0.66 1.64
C TYR A 272 18.69 0.16 2.72
N GLY A 273 19.28 1.30 3.08
CA GLY A 273 18.72 2.27 4.03
C GLY A 273 17.98 3.42 3.36
N GLN A 274 18.12 3.53 2.05
CA GLN A 274 17.45 4.49 1.17
C GLN A 274 17.70 4.04 -0.28
N LEU A 275 16.77 4.26 -1.19
CA LEU A 275 16.87 3.88 -2.59
C LEU A 275 16.65 5.06 -3.53
N PHE A 276 17.59 5.31 -4.43
CA PHE A 276 17.46 6.22 -5.57
C PHE A 276 17.56 5.42 -6.88
N ILE A 277 16.54 5.56 -7.72
CA ILE A 277 16.40 4.83 -8.97
C ILE A 277 16.02 5.81 -10.08
N PHE A 278 16.96 6.07 -11.00
CA PHE A 278 16.81 7.12 -12.02
C PHE A 278 16.97 6.56 -13.43
N ASP A 279 16.05 6.87 -14.34
CA ASP A 279 16.08 6.41 -15.74
C ASP A 279 16.30 4.89 -15.87
N CYS A 280 15.58 4.10 -15.08
CA CYS A 280 15.70 2.64 -15.06
C CYS A 280 14.45 1.96 -15.62
N SER A 281 14.59 0.72 -16.06
CA SER A 281 13.49 -0.09 -16.62
C SER A 281 13.45 -1.50 -16.05
N ASP A 282 12.26 -2.13 -16.09
CA ASP A 282 11.99 -3.47 -15.58
C ASP A 282 12.50 -3.63 -14.13
N ILE A 283 11.94 -2.86 -13.22
CA ILE A 283 12.41 -2.74 -11.83
C ILE A 283 11.50 -3.58 -10.94
N LYS A 284 12.10 -4.42 -10.09
CA LYS A 284 11.38 -5.18 -9.06
C LYS A 284 11.99 -4.91 -7.69
N ILE A 285 11.23 -4.28 -6.81
CA ILE A 285 11.61 -3.95 -5.43
C ILE A 285 10.72 -4.74 -4.48
N THR A 286 11.31 -5.57 -3.64
CA THR A 286 10.56 -6.43 -2.72
C THR A 286 11.19 -6.49 -1.34
N ASN A 287 10.39 -6.70 -0.31
CA ASN A 287 10.85 -7.02 1.05
C ASN A 287 11.80 -5.97 1.65
N GLN A 288 11.61 -4.69 1.32
CA GLN A 288 12.42 -3.61 1.88
C GLN A 288 11.89 -3.20 3.26
N ASN A 289 12.82 -2.79 4.13
CA ASN A 289 12.48 -2.12 5.38
C ASN A 289 13.34 -0.86 5.47
N ILE A 290 12.71 0.29 5.23
CA ILE A 290 13.37 1.59 5.16
C ILE A 290 12.65 2.56 6.10
N GLU A 291 13.42 3.11 7.03
CA GLU A 291 12.88 3.96 8.10
C GLU A 291 13.79 5.16 8.40
N GLN A 292 13.19 6.23 8.91
CA GLN A 292 13.88 7.41 9.45
C GLN A 292 14.77 8.13 8.44
N VAL A 293 14.27 8.29 7.23
CA VAL A 293 14.90 9.08 6.16
C VAL A 293 13.94 10.14 5.63
N ASN A 294 14.40 11.02 4.76
CA ASN A 294 13.52 11.90 4.01
C ASN A 294 12.72 11.06 3.00
N TYR A 295 13.35 10.59 1.92
CA TYR A 295 12.74 9.66 0.95
C TYR A 295 13.14 8.23 1.27
N ALA A 296 12.20 7.32 1.52
CA ALA A 296 12.55 5.90 1.59
C ALA A 296 12.98 5.39 0.20
N MET A 297 12.21 5.73 -0.83
CA MET A 297 12.53 5.49 -2.23
C MET A 297 12.24 6.71 -3.09
N LYS A 298 13.18 7.12 -3.95
CA LYS A 298 12.96 8.14 -4.99
C LYS A 298 13.16 7.50 -6.36
N ILE A 299 12.11 7.51 -7.19
CA ILE A 299 12.08 6.91 -8.51
C ILE A 299 11.78 8.01 -9.54
N VAL A 300 12.70 8.26 -10.46
CA VAL A 300 12.57 9.35 -11.43
C VAL A 300 12.80 8.85 -12.84
N GLY A 301 11.95 9.24 -13.80
CA GLY A 301 12.18 8.93 -15.22
C GLY A 301 12.17 7.44 -15.55
N SER A 302 11.59 6.59 -14.70
CA SER A 302 11.72 5.14 -14.79
C SER A 302 10.46 4.47 -15.37
N ASN A 303 10.59 3.23 -15.82
CA ASN A 303 9.52 2.52 -16.51
C ASN A 303 9.35 1.09 -15.98
N SER A 304 8.10 0.63 -15.80
CA SER A 304 7.81 -0.75 -15.39
C SER A 304 8.42 -1.11 -14.03
N ALA A 305 8.02 -0.37 -12.98
CA ALA A 305 8.45 -0.63 -11.61
C ALA A 305 7.37 -1.40 -10.84
N GLU A 306 7.75 -2.53 -10.22
CA GLU A 306 6.92 -3.33 -9.32
C GLU A 306 7.50 -3.21 -7.90
N ILE A 307 6.71 -2.69 -6.95
CA ILE A 307 7.11 -2.46 -5.56
C ILE A 307 6.14 -3.22 -4.66
N GLN A 308 6.66 -4.21 -3.94
CA GLN A 308 5.81 -5.06 -3.12
C GLN A 308 6.39 -5.49 -1.77
N ASN A 309 5.53 -5.75 -0.79
CA ASN A 309 5.92 -6.29 0.51
C ASN A 309 6.97 -5.42 1.24
N CYS A 310 6.92 -4.10 1.08
CA CYS A 310 7.84 -3.16 1.72
C CYS A 310 7.22 -2.54 2.98
N TYR A 311 8.04 -2.36 4.02
CA TYR A 311 7.71 -1.62 5.23
C TYR A 311 8.44 -0.28 5.22
N LEU A 312 7.69 0.81 5.08
CA LEU A 312 8.21 2.17 4.89
C LEU A 312 7.66 3.06 6.00
N ALA A 313 8.49 3.36 7.00
CA ALA A 313 8.00 4.00 8.21
C ALA A 313 8.86 5.16 8.73
N GLN A 314 8.22 6.13 9.37
CA GLN A 314 8.92 7.29 9.94
C GLN A 314 9.79 8.02 8.90
N ASN A 315 9.34 8.13 7.66
CA ASN A 315 10.01 8.90 6.62
C ASN A 315 9.32 10.25 6.40
N GLU A 316 9.97 11.20 5.72
CA GLU A 316 9.26 12.37 5.19
C GLU A 316 8.29 11.88 4.10
N GLU A 317 8.80 11.16 3.11
CA GLU A 317 8.02 10.43 2.12
C GLU A 317 8.39 8.94 2.12
N GLY A 318 7.38 8.06 2.09
CA GLY A 318 7.60 6.64 1.88
C GLY A 318 8.18 6.37 0.49
N ILE A 319 7.47 6.78 -0.56
CA ILE A 319 7.95 6.69 -1.94
C ILE A 319 7.61 8.00 -2.66
N ASP A 320 8.57 8.52 -3.40
CA ASP A 320 8.42 9.66 -4.31
C ASP A 320 8.70 9.20 -5.75
N ILE A 321 7.69 9.30 -6.62
CA ILE A 321 7.75 8.88 -8.02
C ILE A 321 7.48 10.07 -8.93
N GLN A 322 8.44 10.36 -9.80
CA GLN A 322 8.36 11.50 -10.69
C GLN A 322 8.61 11.08 -12.14
N LYS A 323 7.80 11.56 -13.09
CA LYS A 323 8.04 11.41 -14.54
C LYS A 323 8.25 9.95 -14.96
N SER A 324 7.58 9.02 -14.30
CA SER A 324 7.75 7.57 -14.48
C SER A 324 6.48 6.95 -15.03
N ASN A 325 6.58 5.76 -15.64
CA ASN A 325 5.45 5.12 -16.30
C ASN A 325 5.31 3.64 -15.92
N TYR A 326 4.07 3.14 -15.91
CA TYR A 326 3.74 1.74 -15.63
C TYR A 326 4.29 1.28 -14.28
N THR A 327 3.83 1.91 -13.21
CA THR A 327 4.27 1.57 -11.85
C THR A 327 3.18 0.76 -11.15
N PHE A 328 3.56 -0.32 -10.49
CA PHE A 328 2.69 -1.21 -9.73
C PHE A 328 3.17 -1.24 -8.27
N ILE A 329 2.33 -0.81 -7.34
CA ILE A 329 2.65 -0.69 -5.91
C ILE A 329 1.61 -1.49 -5.14
N HIS A 330 2.01 -2.62 -4.56
CA HIS A 330 1.06 -3.47 -3.85
C HIS A 330 1.59 -4.20 -2.62
N ASP A 331 0.72 -4.55 -1.69
CA ASP A 331 1.09 -5.25 -0.43
C ASP A 331 2.14 -4.49 0.41
N ASN A 332 2.20 -3.16 0.34
CA ASN A 332 3.16 -2.36 1.12
C ASN A 332 2.50 -1.69 2.34
N GLY A 333 3.33 -1.38 3.33
CA GLY A 333 2.91 -0.63 4.52
C GLY A 333 3.65 0.70 4.65
N PHE A 334 2.89 1.79 4.69
CA PHE A 334 3.34 3.17 4.82
C PHE A 334 2.92 3.71 6.19
N TYR A 335 3.85 3.73 7.15
CA TYR A 335 3.53 3.96 8.57
C TYR A 335 4.21 5.18 9.18
N ASN A 336 3.43 6.11 9.73
CA ASN A 336 3.97 7.28 10.44
C ASN A 336 4.95 8.10 9.58
N ASN A 337 4.75 8.13 8.27
CA ASN A 337 5.50 9.05 7.40
C ASN A 337 4.86 10.44 7.44
N VAL A 338 5.49 11.47 6.88
CA VAL A 338 4.77 12.73 6.61
C VAL A 338 3.78 12.48 5.46
N ARG A 339 4.26 11.91 4.35
CA ARG A 339 3.43 11.41 3.25
C ARG A 339 3.75 9.94 2.95
N GLY A 340 2.73 9.15 2.61
CA GLY A 340 2.94 7.75 2.21
C GLY A 340 3.58 7.65 0.83
N LEU A 341 2.83 8.06 -0.19
CA LEU A 341 3.22 8.01 -1.59
C LEU A 341 3.00 9.36 -2.27
N GLU A 342 4.02 9.87 -2.93
CA GLU A 342 3.99 11.10 -3.74
C GLU A 342 4.18 10.74 -5.21
N LEU A 343 3.28 11.25 -6.07
CA LEU A 343 3.29 11.01 -7.51
C LEU A 343 3.24 12.34 -8.28
N GLU A 344 4.23 12.56 -9.13
CA GLU A 344 4.32 13.75 -9.99
C GLU A 344 4.53 13.34 -11.45
N ASP A 345 3.72 13.86 -12.37
CA ASP A 345 3.84 13.66 -13.82
C ASP A 345 4.01 12.17 -14.22
N THR A 346 3.29 11.27 -13.55
CA THR A 346 3.44 9.80 -13.72
C THR A 346 2.29 9.24 -14.58
N PHE A 347 2.58 8.29 -15.47
CA PHE A 347 1.58 7.68 -16.36
C PHE A 347 1.33 6.22 -16.02
N TYR A 348 0.06 5.82 -15.96
CA TYR A 348 -0.40 4.45 -15.65
C TYR A 348 0.18 3.91 -14.35
N ILE A 349 -0.59 4.04 -13.27
CA ILE A 349 -0.21 3.54 -11.95
C ILE A 349 -1.29 2.63 -11.38
N GLU A 350 -0.86 1.52 -10.80
CA GLU A 350 -1.71 0.63 -10.02
C GLU A 350 -1.23 0.63 -8.57
N ILE A 351 -2.13 0.95 -7.65
CA ILE A 351 -1.88 1.00 -6.22
C ILE A 351 -2.89 0.07 -5.58
N ALA A 352 -2.45 -1.14 -5.20
CA ALA A 352 -3.34 -2.20 -4.75
C ALA A 352 -2.97 -2.75 -3.36
N ASP A 353 -3.95 -2.97 -2.48
CA ASP A 353 -3.75 -3.73 -1.24
C ASP A 353 -2.63 -3.18 -0.31
N ASN A 354 -2.44 -1.86 -0.29
CA ASN A 354 -1.47 -1.20 0.59
C ASN A 354 -2.14 -0.65 1.86
N ILE A 355 -1.35 -0.48 2.91
CA ILE A 355 -1.79 0.13 4.18
C ILE A 355 -1.07 1.48 4.34
N PHE A 356 -1.84 2.56 4.34
CA PHE A 356 -1.40 3.92 4.64
C PHE A 356 -1.92 4.32 6.01
N GLN A 357 -1.06 4.30 7.03
CA GLN A 357 -1.49 4.47 8.41
C GLN A 357 -0.66 5.47 9.21
N ASN A 358 -1.35 6.33 9.96
CA ASN A 358 -0.79 7.35 10.85
C ASN A 358 0.13 8.35 10.14
N ASN A 359 -0.03 8.58 8.83
CA ASN A 359 0.81 9.54 8.13
C ASN A 359 0.40 10.98 8.53
N GLU A 360 1.39 11.82 8.84
CA GLU A 360 1.16 13.17 9.41
C GLU A 360 0.35 14.07 8.44
N ASN A 361 0.47 13.84 7.13
CA ASN A 361 -0.21 14.60 6.08
C ASN A 361 -1.14 13.72 5.22
N THR A 362 -0.62 12.95 4.28
CA THR A 362 -1.48 12.23 3.32
C THR A 362 -1.00 10.81 3.09
N GLY A 363 -1.94 9.90 2.79
CA GLY A 363 -1.62 8.55 2.35
C GLY A 363 -1.02 8.59 0.95
N ILE A 364 -1.77 9.14 -0.01
CA ILE A 364 -1.33 9.33 -1.40
C ILE A 364 -1.56 10.78 -1.82
N SER A 365 -0.55 11.39 -2.41
CA SER A 365 -0.69 12.64 -3.18
C SER A 365 -0.32 12.37 -4.63
N ALA A 366 -1.17 12.80 -5.57
CA ALA A 366 -0.90 12.72 -6.98
C ALA A 366 -1.22 14.04 -7.69
N SER A 367 -0.26 14.55 -8.47
CA SER A 367 -0.43 15.77 -9.23
C SER A 367 0.21 15.67 -10.62
N SER A 368 -0.38 16.39 -11.58
CA SER A 368 0.10 16.46 -12.96
C SER A 368 0.33 17.92 -13.34
N SER A 369 1.57 18.27 -13.66
CA SER A 369 1.96 19.64 -14.04
C SER A 369 1.79 19.92 -15.54
N GLU A 370 1.67 18.86 -16.34
CA GLU A 370 1.51 18.92 -17.79
C GLU A 370 0.16 18.31 -18.22
N MET A 371 -0.67 19.08 -18.95
CA MET A 371 -1.97 18.66 -19.52
C MET A 371 -1.94 17.37 -20.40
N ASN A 372 -0.77 16.79 -20.66
CA ASN A 372 -0.60 15.60 -21.49
C ASN A 372 -0.17 14.34 -20.72
N TYR A 373 0.03 14.41 -19.39
CA TYR A 373 0.26 13.22 -18.56
C TYR A 373 -1.06 12.81 -17.95
N VAL A 374 -1.79 11.98 -18.69
CA VAL A 374 -3.06 11.40 -18.27
C VAL A 374 -2.74 10.30 -17.25
N LEU A 375 -2.91 10.57 -15.96
CA LEU A 375 -2.81 9.54 -14.93
C LEU A 375 -4.04 8.62 -15.02
N GLU A 376 -3.92 7.52 -15.75
CA GLU A 376 -4.76 6.36 -15.46
C GLU A 376 -4.26 5.76 -14.13
N ALA A 377 -4.88 6.16 -13.01
CA ALA A 377 -4.61 5.60 -11.69
C ALA A 377 -5.71 4.61 -11.32
N ASN A 378 -5.33 3.36 -11.04
CA ASN A 378 -6.18 2.38 -10.41
C ASN A 378 -5.75 2.20 -8.95
N ILE A 379 -6.57 2.70 -8.03
CA ILE A 379 -6.34 2.65 -6.58
C ILE A 379 -7.38 1.69 -6.00
N THR A 380 -6.96 0.47 -5.64
CA THR A 380 -7.88 -0.59 -5.22
C THR A 380 -7.48 -1.35 -3.97
N GLY A 381 -8.43 -1.72 -3.11
CA GLY A 381 -8.15 -2.60 -1.96
C GLY A 381 -7.28 -1.98 -0.86
N ASN A 382 -6.97 -0.68 -0.92
CA ASN A 382 -6.07 -0.04 0.04
C ASN A 382 -6.80 0.37 1.32
N THR A 383 -6.05 0.47 2.40
CA THR A 383 -6.54 1.01 3.69
C THR A 383 -5.83 2.33 4.01
N PHE A 384 -6.60 3.40 4.19
CA PHE A 384 -6.16 4.73 4.61
C PHE A 384 -6.68 5.01 6.02
N ARG A 385 -5.83 4.84 7.03
CA ARG A 385 -6.25 4.92 8.44
C ARG A 385 -5.48 5.96 9.27
N ASN A 386 -6.19 6.80 10.02
CA ASN A 386 -5.59 7.78 10.93
C ASN A 386 -4.58 8.73 10.24
N ASN A 387 -4.76 9.03 8.95
CA ASN A 387 -3.97 10.06 8.29
C ASN A 387 -4.66 11.41 8.48
N ARG A 388 -4.00 12.51 8.08
CA ARG A 388 -4.72 13.77 7.97
C ARG A 388 -5.68 13.73 6.78
N TRP A 389 -5.15 13.47 5.59
CA TRP A 389 -5.91 13.14 4.38
C TRP A 389 -5.65 11.70 3.94
N GLY A 390 -6.65 11.04 3.36
CA GLY A 390 -6.47 9.69 2.81
C GLY A 390 -5.73 9.76 1.46
N ILE A 391 -6.39 10.34 0.47
CA ILE A 391 -5.87 10.55 -0.89
C ILE A 391 -6.15 11.99 -1.31
N GLU A 392 -5.17 12.62 -1.97
CA GLU A 392 -5.30 13.90 -2.66
C GLU A 392 -4.92 13.74 -4.14
N LEU A 393 -5.87 13.99 -5.05
CA LEU A 393 -5.67 13.90 -6.50
C LEU A 393 -5.95 15.26 -7.15
N TYR A 394 -4.94 15.82 -7.80
CA TYR A 394 -5.03 17.10 -8.53
C TYR A 394 -4.75 16.89 -10.01
N THR A 395 -5.54 17.51 -10.88
CA THR A 395 -5.31 17.56 -12.35
C THR A 395 -5.23 16.18 -13.03
N GLN A 396 -6.24 15.34 -12.81
CA GLN A 396 -6.23 13.95 -13.26
C GLN A 396 -7.38 13.61 -14.24
N HIS A 397 -7.16 12.58 -15.05
CA HIS A 397 -8.09 12.11 -16.07
C HIS A 397 -8.29 10.60 -15.93
N CYS A 398 -9.54 10.12 -15.88
CA CYS A 398 -9.86 8.68 -15.81
C CYS A 398 -9.30 7.97 -14.54
N ILE A 399 -9.59 8.51 -13.36
CA ILE A 399 -9.22 7.91 -12.08
C ILE A 399 -10.17 6.76 -11.73
N GLN A 400 -9.65 5.65 -11.20
CA GLN A 400 -10.45 4.61 -10.55
C GLN A 400 -10.03 4.49 -9.07
N VAL A 401 -10.96 4.78 -8.16
CA VAL A 401 -10.80 4.55 -6.72
C VAL A 401 -11.84 3.52 -6.31
N MET A 402 -11.42 2.27 -6.11
CA MET A 402 -12.36 1.17 -5.92
C MET A 402 -12.04 0.27 -4.72
N ASN A 403 -13.02 -0.23 -3.99
CA ASN A 403 -12.80 -1.22 -2.92
C ASN A 403 -11.80 -0.77 -1.83
N ASN A 404 -11.64 0.53 -1.57
CA ASN A 404 -10.73 1.04 -0.54
C ASN A 404 -11.47 1.32 0.77
N SER A 405 -10.74 1.27 1.88
CA SER A 405 -11.24 1.68 3.20
C SER A 405 -10.55 2.96 3.67
N PHE A 406 -11.33 3.99 3.98
CA PHE A 406 -10.89 5.27 4.52
C PHE A 406 -11.45 5.43 5.94
N GLU A 407 -10.59 5.27 6.94
CA GLU A 407 -10.99 5.15 8.34
C GLU A 407 -10.28 6.18 9.22
N ASP A 408 -11.05 6.89 10.05
CA ASP A 408 -10.51 7.76 11.11
C ASP A 408 -9.53 8.84 10.59
N ASN A 409 -9.62 9.27 9.32
CA ASN A 409 -8.77 10.35 8.83
C ASN A 409 -9.27 11.69 9.39
N SER A 410 -8.34 12.53 9.86
CA SER A 410 -8.72 13.72 10.64
C SER A 410 -9.35 14.85 9.80
N GLU A 411 -9.17 14.82 8.48
CA GLU A 411 -9.73 15.76 7.51
C GLU A 411 -10.50 14.96 6.43
N THR A 412 -10.32 15.29 5.14
CA THR A 412 -10.99 14.62 4.02
C THR A 412 -10.36 13.25 3.71
N ALA A 413 -11.20 12.23 3.51
CA ALA A 413 -10.73 10.92 3.07
C ALA A 413 -10.26 10.91 1.62
N LEU A 414 -11.03 11.47 0.68
CA LEU A 414 -10.67 11.56 -0.73
C LEU A 414 -10.91 12.99 -1.26
N VAL A 415 -9.84 13.63 -1.71
CA VAL A 415 -9.87 14.92 -2.42
C VAL A 415 -9.63 14.69 -3.91
N ILE A 416 -10.50 15.23 -4.76
CA ILE A 416 -10.33 15.23 -6.22
C ILE A 416 -10.55 16.64 -6.74
N ASP A 417 -9.54 17.18 -7.42
CA ASP A 417 -9.56 18.57 -7.88
C ASP A 417 -9.10 18.67 -9.34
N GLU A 418 -9.69 19.60 -10.09
CA GLU A 418 -9.42 19.87 -11.51
C GLU A 418 -9.38 18.60 -12.39
N SER A 419 -10.34 17.69 -12.26
CA SER A 419 -10.26 16.33 -12.83
C SER A 419 -11.49 15.90 -13.64
N ASP A 420 -11.39 14.81 -14.41
CA ASP A 420 -12.54 14.26 -15.14
C ASP A 420 -12.59 12.72 -15.22
N ASN A 421 -13.77 12.20 -15.55
CA ASN A 421 -14.03 10.77 -15.83
C ASN A 421 -13.65 9.83 -14.67
N ALA A 422 -13.74 10.29 -13.43
CA ALA A 422 -13.43 9.48 -12.26
C ALA A 422 -14.53 8.45 -11.97
N ILE A 423 -14.14 7.24 -11.56
CA ILE A 423 -15.02 6.18 -11.06
C ILE A 423 -14.63 5.91 -9.61
N ILE A 424 -15.56 6.14 -8.69
CA ILE A 424 -15.38 5.95 -7.26
C ILE A 424 -16.41 4.92 -6.83
N SER A 425 -15.98 3.68 -6.55
CA SER A 425 -16.93 2.59 -6.32
C SER A 425 -16.55 1.60 -5.22
N ASN A 426 -17.53 1.07 -4.49
CA ASN A 426 -17.30 0.06 -3.45
C ASN A 426 -16.32 0.51 -2.35
N ASN A 427 -16.16 1.81 -2.09
CA ASN A 427 -15.29 2.30 -1.02
C ASN A 427 -16.07 2.49 0.28
N VAL A 428 -15.37 2.35 1.40
CA VAL A 428 -15.88 2.64 2.73
C VAL A 428 -15.25 3.92 3.24
N PHE A 429 -16.06 4.91 3.58
CA PHE A 429 -15.66 6.20 4.17
C PHE A 429 -16.21 6.27 5.60
N PHE A 430 -15.40 5.88 6.58
CA PHE A 430 -15.80 5.77 7.97
C PHE A 430 -15.08 6.77 8.88
N ASN A 431 -15.86 7.57 9.62
CA ASN A 431 -15.38 8.45 10.68
C ASN A 431 -14.27 9.43 10.24
N ASN A 432 -14.39 9.99 9.03
CA ASN A 432 -13.52 11.07 8.54
C ASN A 432 -14.19 12.43 8.80
N SER A 433 -13.50 13.56 8.57
CA SER A 433 -14.20 14.86 8.58
C SER A 433 -15.16 14.95 7.40
N ILE A 434 -14.61 14.80 6.19
CA ILE A 434 -15.35 14.76 4.93
C ILE A 434 -15.05 13.41 4.24
N GLY A 435 -16.06 12.76 3.67
CA GLY A 435 -15.87 11.54 2.89
C GLY A 435 -15.16 11.84 1.56
N ILE A 436 -15.86 12.54 0.67
CA ILE A 436 -15.32 13.01 -0.62
C ILE A 436 -15.46 14.53 -0.68
N ASP A 437 -14.36 15.19 -1.04
CA ASP A 437 -14.32 16.60 -1.43
C ASP A 437 -13.89 16.67 -2.90
N ALA A 438 -14.78 17.15 -3.76
CA ALA A 438 -14.54 17.25 -5.19
C ALA A 438 -14.77 18.67 -5.69
N SER A 439 -13.76 19.23 -6.35
CA SER A 439 -13.81 20.55 -6.97
C SER A 439 -13.40 20.49 -8.43
N ASP A 440 -13.99 21.34 -9.28
CA ASP A 440 -13.66 21.42 -10.71
C ASP A 440 -13.66 20.03 -11.40
N LEU A 441 -14.64 19.19 -11.07
CA LEU A 441 -14.73 17.77 -11.46
C LEU A 441 -15.80 17.57 -12.54
N SER A 442 -15.55 16.76 -13.58
CA SER A 442 -16.60 16.44 -14.55
C SER A 442 -16.73 14.97 -14.93
N ASN A 443 -17.93 14.55 -15.31
CA ASN A 443 -18.23 13.19 -15.81
C ASN A 443 -17.84 12.08 -14.83
N CYS A 444 -17.99 12.30 -13.52
CA CYS A 444 -17.67 11.32 -12.50
C CYS A 444 -18.83 10.35 -12.24
N THR A 445 -18.52 9.10 -11.89
CA THR A 445 -19.49 8.13 -11.36
C THR A 445 -19.10 7.74 -9.93
N ILE A 446 -20.00 7.97 -8.97
CA ILE A 446 -19.84 7.60 -7.56
C ILE A 446 -20.94 6.58 -7.22
N ASN A 447 -20.59 5.32 -7.01
CA ASN A 447 -21.57 4.26 -6.80
C ASN A 447 -21.15 3.12 -5.87
N TYR A 448 -22.10 2.55 -5.14
CA TYR A 448 -21.84 1.45 -4.18
C TYR A 448 -20.86 1.82 -3.07
N ASN A 449 -20.69 3.11 -2.78
CA ASN A 449 -19.86 3.55 -1.66
C ASN A 449 -20.69 3.67 -0.38
N LYS A 450 -19.98 3.50 0.74
CA LYS A 450 -20.53 3.41 2.08
C LYS A 450 -19.96 4.55 2.92
N PHE A 451 -20.76 5.57 3.22
CA PHE A 451 -20.39 6.75 4.00
C PHE A 451 -21.01 6.67 5.39
N TYR A 452 -20.17 6.45 6.40
CA TYR A 452 -20.62 6.18 7.75
C TYR A 452 -19.94 7.10 8.75
N ASP A 453 -20.74 7.72 9.61
CA ASP A 453 -20.25 8.44 10.78
C ASP A 453 -19.26 9.59 10.49
N ASN A 454 -19.17 10.07 9.25
CA ASN A 454 -18.30 11.20 8.91
C ASN A 454 -18.80 12.47 9.60
N LEU A 455 -17.86 13.25 10.14
CA LEU A 455 -18.16 14.32 11.10
C LEU A 455 -18.88 15.49 10.45
N GLU A 456 -18.53 15.86 9.22
CA GLU A 456 -19.04 17.04 8.52
C GLU A 456 -19.86 16.68 7.30
N ILE A 457 -19.27 16.14 6.23
CA ILE A 457 -19.97 15.94 4.95
C ILE A 457 -19.66 14.54 4.39
N GLY A 458 -20.66 13.88 3.79
CA GLY A 458 -20.43 12.65 3.04
C GLY A 458 -19.74 12.93 1.70
N ILE A 459 -20.41 13.68 0.82
CA ILE A 459 -19.87 14.18 -0.46
C ILE A 459 -20.08 15.70 -0.55
N TYR A 460 -19.00 16.43 -0.80
CA TYR A 460 -19.02 17.86 -1.12
C TYR A 460 -18.57 18.07 -2.57
N PHE A 461 -19.39 18.74 -3.37
CA PHE A 461 -19.12 19.11 -4.77
C PHE A 461 -19.11 20.63 -4.92
N GLU A 462 -18.06 21.17 -5.56
CA GLU A 462 -17.95 22.58 -5.97
C GLU A 462 -17.50 22.66 -7.43
N ASP A 463 -18.24 23.40 -8.28
CA ASP A 463 -17.96 23.43 -9.74
C ASP A 463 -17.82 22.01 -10.35
N ALA A 464 -18.67 21.08 -9.88
CA ALA A 464 -18.64 19.68 -10.30
C ALA A 464 -19.84 19.33 -11.20
N ASP A 465 -19.58 18.82 -12.39
CA ASP A 465 -20.55 18.79 -13.49
C ASP A 465 -20.78 17.39 -14.08
N ASN A 466 -21.97 17.18 -14.63
CA ASN A 466 -22.33 16.00 -15.44
C ASN A 466 -22.00 14.65 -14.75
N SER A 467 -22.03 14.61 -13.42
CA SER A 467 -21.65 13.44 -12.64
C SER A 467 -22.87 12.66 -12.14
N THR A 468 -22.69 11.38 -11.86
CA THR A 468 -23.73 10.47 -11.37
C THR A 468 -23.37 9.93 -9.99
N ILE A 469 -24.26 10.13 -9.01
CA ILE A 469 -24.14 9.61 -7.65
C ILE A 469 -25.31 8.66 -7.41
N ARG A 470 -25.06 7.34 -7.35
CA ARG A 470 -26.13 6.35 -7.23
C ARG A 470 -25.74 5.09 -6.48
N TYR A 471 -26.68 4.42 -5.85
CA TYR A 471 -26.42 3.19 -5.09
C TYR A 471 -25.41 3.38 -3.96
N ASN A 472 -25.33 4.57 -3.35
CA ASN A 472 -24.47 4.80 -2.19
C ASN A 472 -25.30 4.80 -0.91
N ILE A 473 -24.68 4.43 0.20
CA ILE A 473 -25.30 4.41 1.52
C ILE A 473 -24.67 5.51 2.39
N PHE A 474 -25.50 6.41 2.91
CA PHE A 474 -25.12 7.49 3.82
C PHE A 474 -25.79 7.27 5.18
N LEU A 475 -25.02 6.86 6.20
CA LEU A 475 -25.52 6.67 7.57
C LEU A 475 -24.81 7.62 8.55
N ASN A 476 -25.59 8.37 9.32
CA ASN A 476 -25.11 9.17 10.45
C ASN A 476 -23.99 10.17 10.12
N ASN A 477 -23.92 10.69 8.89
CA ASN A 477 -22.98 11.73 8.52
C ASN A 477 -23.47 13.11 9.00
N ALA A 478 -22.60 14.12 8.94
CA ALA A 478 -22.91 15.49 9.37
C ALA A 478 -23.26 15.62 10.86
N LYS A 479 -22.41 15.04 11.71
CA LYS A 479 -22.54 15.09 13.18
C LYS A 479 -22.21 16.46 13.77
N ILE A 480 -21.33 17.22 13.13
CA ILE A 480 -21.00 18.60 13.51
C ILE A 480 -22.11 19.50 12.97
N ILE A 481 -22.78 20.20 13.87
CA ILE A 481 -23.87 21.11 13.53
C ILE A 481 -23.28 22.38 12.90
N ASP A 482 -23.32 22.45 11.58
CA ASP A 482 -23.08 23.62 10.74
C ASP A 482 -24.18 23.66 9.65
N ASP A 483 -24.52 24.84 9.16
CA ASP A 483 -25.59 25.03 8.16
C ASP A 483 -25.20 24.47 6.78
N LEU A 484 -23.94 24.05 6.59
CA LEU A 484 -23.38 23.49 5.36
C LEU A 484 -23.18 21.96 5.39
N ASN A 485 -23.40 21.31 6.54
CA ASN A 485 -23.05 19.91 6.75
C ASN A 485 -24.23 18.99 6.39
N TYR A 486 -24.17 18.38 5.19
CA TYR A 486 -25.16 17.45 4.66
C TYR A 486 -24.54 16.10 4.29
N ALA A 487 -25.37 15.07 4.07
CA ALA A 487 -24.88 13.82 3.49
C ALA A 487 -24.26 14.08 2.11
N ILE A 488 -24.94 14.88 1.30
CA ILE A 488 -24.44 15.41 0.03
C ILE A 488 -24.71 16.92 0.01
N THR A 489 -23.67 17.69 -0.32
CA THR A 489 -23.74 19.12 -0.61
C THR A 489 -23.26 19.36 -2.04
N LEU A 490 -24.14 19.88 -2.90
CA LEU A 490 -23.77 20.44 -4.21
C LEU A 490 -23.73 21.96 -4.07
N ASP A 491 -22.54 22.55 -4.07
CA ASP A 491 -22.36 24.00 -3.97
C ASP A 491 -22.32 24.67 -5.36
N TYR A 492 -22.13 26.00 -5.37
CA TYR A 492 -22.26 26.86 -6.54
C TYR A 492 -21.48 26.34 -7.76
N LEU A 493 -22.09 26.50 -8.94
CA LEU A 493 -21.60 26.02 -10.24
C LEU A 493 -21.58 24.51 -10.46
N SER A 494 -22.04 23.69 -9.50
CA SER A 494 -22.24 22.26 -9.78
C SER A 494 -23.50 22.03 -10.60
N GLU A 495 -23.37 21.59 -11.85
CA GLU A 495 -24.49 21.49 -12.80
C GLU A 495 -24.68 20.11 -13.44
N TYR A 496 -25.92 19.80 -13.81
CA TYR A 496 -26.30 18.58 -14.55
C TYR A 496 -25.93 17.26 -13.85
N ASN A 497 -25.82 17.26 -12.53
CA ASN A 497 -25.56 16.05 -11.76
C ASN A 497 -26.84 15.23 -11.56
N LYS A 498 -26.69 13.91 -11.53
CA LYS A 498 -27.78 12.96 -11.32
C LYS A 498 -27.57 12.17 -10.02
N ILE A 499 -28.52 12.29 -9.09
CA ILE A 499 -28.47 11.69 -7.77
C ILE A 499 -29.72 10.83 -7.58
N ASP A 500 -29.59 9.50 -7.69
CA ASP A 500 -30.73 8.57 -7.64
C ASP A 500 -30.35 7.22 -7.01
N HIS A 501 -31.31 6.51 -6.41
CA HIS A 501 -31.10 5.21 -5.76
C HIS A 501 -30.02 5.21 -4.67
N ASN A 502 -29.88 6.30 -3.90
CA ASN A 502 -29.02 6.33 -2.72
C ASN A 502 -29.86 6.18 -1.45
N ILE A 503 -29.23 5.70 -0.37
CA ILE A 503 -29.87 5.52 0.94
C ILE A 503 -29.38 6.60 1.90
N PHE A 504 -30.29 7.41 2.42
CA PHE A 504 -30.03 8.45 3.43
C PHE A 504 -30.70 8.09 4.75
N PHE A 505 -29.89 7.87 5.79
CA PHE A 505 -30.35 7.54 7.13
C PHE A 505 -29.67 8.37 8.21
N ASN A 506 -30.46 9.10 9.00
CA ASN A 506 -30.00 9.87 10.16
C ASN A 506 -28.83 10.84 9.87
N ASN A 507 -28.76 11.38 8.65
CA ASN A 507 -27.81 12.43 8.34
C ASN A 507 -28.41 13.79 8.75
N SER A 508 -27.57 14.74 9.14
CA SER A 508 -27.99 16.14 9.33
C SER A 508 -29.21 16.34 10.24
N ILE A 509 -29.34 15.55 11.31
CA ILE A 509 -30.55 15.40 12.15
C ILE A 509 -31.15 16.68 12.75
N THR A 510 -30.44 17.82 12.69
CA THR A 510 -30.93 19.13 13.14
C THR A 510 -31.43 20.03 12.01
N LEU A 511 -31.24 19.63 10.76
CA LEU A 511 -31.60 20.38 9.57
C LEU A 511 -32.95 19.89 9.02
N SER A 512 -33.50 20.64 8.06
CA SER A 512 -34.81 20.33 7.44
C SER A 512 -34.74 19.37 6.26
N SER A 513 -33.53 18.92 5.90
CA SER A 513 -33.23 18.01 4.81
C SER A 513 -31.89 17.32 5.09
N GLN A 514 -31.69 16.14 4.52
CA GLN A 514 -30.41 15.40 4.57
C GLN A 514 -29.44 15.78 3.45
N ALA A 515 -29.89 16.59 2.48
CA ALA A 515 -29.09 17.03 1.34
C ALA A 515 -29.26 18.54 1.07
N ARG A 516 -28.24 19.13 0.45
CA ARG A 516 -28.22 20.52 -0.02
C ARG A 516 -27.80 20.61 -1.47
N ASP A 517 -28.50 21.45 -2.22
CA ASP A 517 -28.23 21.72 -3.63
C ASP A 517 -28.41 23.21 -3.91
N GLU A 518 -27.28 23.90 -4.11
CA GLU A 518 -27.22 25.28 -4.59
C GLU A 518 -26.77 25.36 -6.06
N GLY A 519 -26.60 24.20 -6.70
CA GLY A 519 -26.25 24.07 -8.10
C GLY A 519 -27.44 24.32 -9.03
N THR A 520 -27.24 24.08 -10.33
CA THR A 520 -28.33 24.24 -11.32
C THR A 520 -28.47 23.03 -12.22
N GLU A 521 -29.71 22.76 -12.67
CA GLU A 521 -30.02 21.63 -13.56
C GLU A 521 -29.63 20.24 -13.01
N ASN A 522 -29.38 20.13 -11.71
CA ASN A 522 -29.20 18.87 -11.00
C ASN A 522 -30.56 18.13 -10.85
N THR A 523 -30.50 16.80 -10.81
CA THR A 523 -31.67 15.93 -10.67
C THR A 523 -31.49 14.94 -9.53
N TRP A 524 -32.51 14.82 -8.68
CA TRP A 524 -32.51 13.95 -7.48
C TRP A 524 -33.35 12.68 -7.66
N TYR A 525 -33.51 12.24 -8.92
CA TYR A 525 -34.28 11.05 -9.27
C TYR A 525 -33.96 10.60 -10.71
N ASP A 526 -34.25 9.34 -11.02
CA ASP A 526 -34.26 8.82 -12.38
C ASP A 526 -35.61 9.12 -13.05
N ALA A 527 -35.60 10.07 -13.99
CA ALA A 527 -36.81 10.48 -14.72
C ALA A 527 -37.36 9.42 -15.70
N PHE A 528 -36.58 8.40 -16.05
CA PHE A 528 -37.01 7.32 -16.95
C PHE A 528 -37.71 6.21 -16.17
N LEU A 529 -37.13 5.80 -15.05
CA LEU A 529 -37.68 4.77 -14.17
C LEU A 529 -38.78 5.30 -13.24
N LEU A 530 -38.79 6.62 -12.99
CA LEU A 530 -39.65 7.27 -12.00
C LEU A 530 -39.32 6.78 -10.58
N GLU A 531 -38.03 6.73 -10.28
CA GLU A 531 -37.44 6.23 -9.03
C GLU A 531 -36.45 7.25 -8.49
N GLY A 532 -36.39 7.40 -7.17
CA GLY A 532 -35.63 8.44 -6.46
C GLY A 532 -34.67 7.83 -5.46
N ASN A 533 -34.44 8.53 -4.35
CA ASN A 533 -33.59 8.09 -3.26
C ASN A 533 -34.45 7.64 -2.05
N TYR A 534 -33.85 6.85 -1.17
CA TYR A 534 -34.40 6.51 0.13
C TYR A 534 -34.07 7.59 1.14
N TRP A 535 -35.09 8.06 1.88
CA TRP A 535 -34.93 9.08 2.92
C TRP A 535 -35.66 8.65 4.20
N ASP A 536 -34.93 8.40 5.28
CA ASP A 536 -35.53 7.89 6.53
C ASP A 536 -36.48 8.88 7.23
N ASP A 537 -36.34 10.18 6.94
CA ASP A 537 -37.20 11.25 7.44
C ASP A 537 -38.36 11.59 6.49
N TRP A 538 -38.52 10.87 5.38
CA TRP A 538 -39.68 11.03 4.49
C TRP A 538 -40.95 10.42 5.10
N ASN A 539 -42.07 11.13 4.94
CA ASN A 539 -43.33 10.77 5.59
C ASN A 539 -44.20 9.76 4.80
N GLY A 540 -43.67 9.19 3.71
CA GLY A 540 -44.39 8.27 2.83
C GLY A 540 -45.36 8.94 1.84
N VAL A 541 -45.40 10.28 1.75
CA VAL A 541 -46.35 11.00 0.89
C VAL A 541 -45.70 12.14 0.09
N GLY A 542 -45.78 12.04 -1.23
CA GLY A 542 -45.35 13.09 -2.15
C GLY A 542 -43.84 13.15 -2.31
N SER A 543 -43.32 14.32 -2.73
CA SER A 543 -41.89 14.52 -2.98
C SER A 543 -41.11 14.80 -1.70
N TYR A 544 -39.83 14.42 -1.68
CA TYR A 544 -38.88 14.81 -0.63
C TYR A 544 -38.23 16.16 -0.98
N TYR A 545 -38.01 17.02 0.03
CA TYR A 545 -37.46 18.36 -0.16
C TYR A 545 -35.94 18.36 0.05
N ILE A 546 -35.20 18.89 -0.91
CA ILE A 546 -33.76 19.14 -0.82
C ILE A 546 -33.55 20.61 -0.48
N TYR A 547 -32.67 20.89 0.49
CA TYR A 547 -32.41 22.26 0.91
C TYR A 547 -31.74 23.06 -0.21
N SER A 548 -32.23 24.29 -0.41
CA SER A 548 -31.64 25.30 -1.30
C SER A 548 -31.98 26.70 -0.79
N GLU A 549 -31.07 27.67 -0.93
CA GLU A 549 -31.38 29.08 -0.65
C GLU A 549 -32.35 29.69 -1.70
N GLY A 550 -32.38 29.08 -2.89
CA GLY A 550 -33.14 29.52 -4.06
C GLY A 550 -34.55 28.91 -4.20
N ASP A 551 -34.87 28.50 -5.43
CA ASP A 551 -36.14 27.80 -5.71
C ASP A 551 -36.10 26.40 -5.09
N PRO A 552 -37.24 25.89 -4.59
CA PRO A 552 -37.27 24.61 -3.88
C PRO A 552 -36.95 23.45 -4.82
N ILE A 553 -36.02 22.59 -4.40
CA ILE A 553 -35.57 21.39 -5.13
C ILE A 553 -36.21 20.16 -4.49
N PHE A 554 -36.53 19.16 -5.32
CA PHE A 554 -37.25 17.98 -4.88
C PHE A 554 -36.75 16.70 -5.54
N ASP A 555 -36.74 15.63 -4.75
CA ASP A 555 -36.82 14.27 -5.24
C ASP A 555 -38.31 13.95 -5.42
N HIS A 556 -38.72 13.72 -6.67
CA HIS A 556 -40.11 13.50 -7.01
C HIS A 556 -40.59 12.07 -6.79
N TYR A 557 -39.68 11.11 -6.62
CA TYR A 557 -39.98 9.70 -6.62
C TYR A 557 -39.26 8.93 -5.49
N PRO A 558 -39.26 9.41 -4.23
CA PRO A 558 -38.59 8.69 -3.15
C PRO A 558 -39.09 7.23 -3.07
N SER A 559 -38.14 6.30 -2.94
CA SER A 559 -38.40 4.86 -2.80
C SER A 559 -37.98 4.38 -1.43
N SER A 560 -38.71 3.42 -0.86
CA SER A 560 -38.36 2.80 0.43
C SER A 560 -37.86 1.35 0.30
N ASP A 561 -37.93 0.80 -0.91
CA ASP A 561 -37.58 -0.56 -1.32
C ASP A 561 -36.93 -0.38 -2.70
N THR A 562 -35.60 -0.35 -2.72
CA THR A 562 -34.81 0.14 -3.86
C THR A 562 -34.69 -0.93 -4.96
N ASP A 563 -34.54 -2.20 -4.59
CA ASP A 563 -34.39 -3.33 -5.52
C ASP A 563 -35.68 -4.12 -5.79
N LYS A 564 -36.74 -3.86 -5.00
CA LYS A 564 -38.12 -4.36 -5.19
C LYS A 564 -38.28 -5.84 -4.89
N ASP A 565 -37.53 -6.33 -3.94
CA ASP A 565 -37.63 -7.69 -3.42
C ASP A 565 -38.79 -7.86 -2.39
N ARG A 566 -39.39 -6.74 -1.93
CA ARG A 566 -40.47 -6.60 -0.91
C ARG A 566 -39.99 -6.32 0.51
N ILE A 567 -38.71 -6.07 0.73
CA ILE A 567 -38.13 -5.64 2.00
C ILE A 567 -37.84 -4.13 1.93
N ASP A 568 -37.98 -3.43 3.05
CA ASP A 568 -37.57 -2.01 3.12
C ASP A 568 -36.05 -1.92 3.29
N ASP A 569 -35.40 -0.96 2.60
CA ASP A 569 -33.94 -0.80 2.62
C ASP A 569 -33.34 -0.76 4.04
N LEU A 570 -34.09 -0.29 5.05
CA LEU A 570 -33.61 -0.30 6.45
C LEU A 570 -33.69 -1.67 7.11
N GLU A 571 -34.71 -2.47 6.79
CA GLU A 571 -34.83 -3.84 7.28
C GLU A 571 -33.69 -4.68 6.71
N GLU A 572 -33.36 -4.50 5.44
CA GLU A 572 -32.18 -5.12 4.81
C GLU A 572 -30.89 -4.76 5.52
N ILE A 573 -30.62 -3.47 5.73
CA ILE A 573 -29.36 -3.03 6.35
C ILE A 573 -29.24 -3.45 7.84
N PHE A 574 -30.31 -3.36 8.62
CA PHE A 574 -30.23 -3.47 10.08
C PHE A 574 -30.75 -4.77 10.68
N ASP A 575 -31.69 -5.45 10.00
CA ASP A 575 -32.34 -6.64 10.54
C ASP A 575 -31.87 -7.92 9.83
N TYR A 576 -31.65 -7.89 8.52
CA TYR A 576 -31.33 -9.09 7.71
C TYR A 576 -29.87 -9.16 7.24
N GLY A 577 -29.25 -8.03 6.90
CA GLY A 577 -27.88 -7.96 6.39
C GLY A 577 -27.74 -8.18 4.88
N THR A 578 -28.86 -8.17 4.14
CA THR A 578 -28.93 -8.27 2.68
C THR A 578 -28.47 -6.97 1.98
N ASP A 579 -28.22 -7.01 0.68
CA ASP A 579 -27.83 -5.84 -0.10
C ASP A 579 -29.06 -5.11 -0.66
N PRO A 580 -29.40 -3.89 -0.20
CA PRO A 580 -30.60 -3.15 -0.62
C PRO A 580 -30.60 -2.69 -2.09
N PHE A 581 -29.55 -3.01 -2.83
CA PHE A 581 -29.44 -2.76 -4.26
C PHE A 581 -29.47 -4.04 -5.09
N TYR A 582 -29.59 -5.21 -4.45
CA TYR A 582 -29.51 -6.52 -5.08
C TYR A 582 -30.45 -7.52 -4.41
N ASN A 583 -31.52 -7.85 -5.14
CA ASN A 583 -32.70 -8.54 -4.65
C ASN A 583 -32.57 -10.05 -4.37
N ASP A 584 -31.37 -10.61 -4.46
CA ASP A 584 -31.04 -12.05 -4.41
C ASP A 584 -29.58 -12.14 -3.92
N THR A 585 -29.36 -11.89 -2.63
CA THR A 585 -28.05 -11.54 -2.06
C THR A 585 -27.03 -12.68 -2.15
N ASP A 586 -27.47 -13.94 -2.08
CA ASP A 586 -26.61 -15.13 -2.12
C ASP A 586 -26.56 -15.85 -3.49
N ASP A 587 -27.25 -15.32 -4.50
CA ASP A 587 -27.25 -15.79 -5.90
C ASP A 587 -27.87 -17.18 -6.12
N ASP A 588 -28.79 -17.63 -5.26
CA ASP A 588 -29.41 -18.96 -5.34
C ASP A 588 -30.63 -19.03 -6.30
N LYS A 589 -31.13 -17.85 -6.74
CA LYS A 589 -32.32 -17.57 -7.58
C LYS A 589 -33.64 -17.43 -6.82
N LEU A 590 -33.61 -17.33 -5.51
CA LEU A 590 -34.70 -16.91 -4.64
C LEU A 590 -34.47 -15.44 -4.26
N LEU A 591 -35.53 -14.65 -4.17
CA LEU A 591 -35.35 -13.25 -3.77
C LEU A 591 -35.23 -13.17 -2.25
N ASP A 592 -34.42 -12.24 -1.72
CA ASP A 592 -34.27 -12.03 -0.28
C ASP A 592 -35.64 -11.90 0.44
N GLY A 593 -36.55 -11.11 -0.15
CA GLY A 593 -37.93 -10.99 0.32
C GLY A 593 -38.81 -12.22 0.15
N GLU A 594 -38.55 -13.11 -0.81
CA GLU A 594 -39.22 -14.42 -0.90
C GLU A 594 -38.71 -15.37 0.18
N GLU A 595 -37.41 -15.41 0.39
CA GLU A 595 -36.77 -16.19 1.45
C GLU A 595 -37.31 -15.80 2.82
N ILE A 596 -37.25 -14.53 3.17
CA ILE A 596 -37.67 -14.05 4.50
C ILE A 596 -39.18 -14.18 4.71
N ILE A 597 -39.99 -13.86 3.70
CA ILE A 597 -41.45 -13.73 3.88
C ILE A 597 -42.19 -15.05 3.63
N ASP A 598 -41.74 -15.84 2.65
CA ASP A 598 -42.48 -16.98 2.12
C ASP A 598 -41.90 -18.34 2.54
N TYR A 599 -40.57 -18.50 2.60
CA TYR A 599 -39.91 -19.81 2.85
C TYR A 599 -39.25 -19.95 4.23
N GLY A 600 -38.70 -18.88 4.77
CA GLY A 600 -37.97 -18.85 6.04
C GLY A 600 -36.52 -19.36 5.95
N THR A 601 -35.95 -19.40 4.74
CA THR A 601 -34.53 -19.64 4.43
C THR A 601 -33.65 -18.45 4.85
N ASP A 602 -32.33 -18.64 4.89
CA ASP A 602 -31.37 -17.58 5.23
C ASP A 602 -30.85 -16.90 3.94
N PRO A 603 -31.20 -15.64 3.64
CA PRO A 603 -30.88 -14.97 2.36
C PRO A 603 -29.40 -14.61 2.17
N LEU A 604 -28.54 -15.21 2.99
CA LEU A 604 -27.09 -15.06 2.98
C LEU A 604 -26.39 -16.42 2.82
N ASP A 605 -27.15 -17.49 2.59
CA ASP A 605 -26.73 -18.89 2.57
C ASP A 605 -27.50 -19.66 1.49
N ASP A 606 -26.82 -20.00 0.39
CA ASP A 606 -27.45 -20.55 -0.82
C ASP A 606 -28.01 -21.97 -0.67
N ASP A 607 -27.81 -22.61 0.49
CA ASP A 607 -28.20 -23.98 0.85
C ASP A 607 -28.50 -24.03 2.37
N SER A 608 -29.70 -23.62 2.75
CA SER A 608 -30.08 -23.36 4.15
C SER A 608 -30.07 -24.60 5.06
N ASP A 609 -30.16 -25.80 4.50
CA ASP A 609 -30.21 -27.07 5.25
C ASP A 609 -28.96 -27.97 5.09
N ASP A 610 -27.96 -27.49 4.36
CA ASP A 610 -26.64 -28.09 4.12
C ASP A 610 -26.69 -29.45 3.39
N ASP A 611 -27.65 -29.68 2.49
CA ASP A 611 -27.80 -30.96 1.79
C ASP A 611 -27.10 -31.03 0.40
N ASN A 612 -26.57 -29.91 -0.08
CA ASN A 612 -25.97 -29.64 -1.40
C ASN A 612 -26.95 -29.38 -2.56
N LEU A 613 -28.24 -29.19 -2.28
CA LEU A 613 -29.25 -28.67 -3.22
C LEU A 613 -29.59 -27.25 -2.78
N ILE A 614 -29.43 -26.28 -3.69
CA ILE A 614 -29.65 -24.86 -3.34
C ILE A 614 -31.14 -24.54 -3.18
N ASP A 615 -31.50 -23.68 -2.23
CA ASP A 615 -32.89 -23.40 -1.84
C ASP A 615 -33.75 -22.99 -3.05
N GLY A 616 -33.19 -22.14 -3.91
CA GLY A 616 -33.82 -21.70 -5.14
C GLY A 616 -34.16 -22.83 -6.11
N ASP A 617 -33.34 -23.89 -6.21
CA ASP A 617 -33.64 -25.06 -7.06
C ASP A 617 -34.65 -25.99 -6.38
N GLU A 618 -34.60 -26.13 -5.05
CA GLU A 618 -35.60 -26.86 -4.27
C GLU A 618 -36.99 -26.29 -4.47
N VAL A 619 -37.15 -24.98 -4.25
CA VAL A 619 -38.42 -24.28 -4.39
C VAL A 619 -38.90 -24.27 -5.85
N ASN A 620 -38.03 -23.93 -6.80
CA ASN A 620 -38.45 -23.65 -8.17
C ASN A 620 -38.47 -24.87 -9.09
N ILE A 621 -37.73 -25.94 -8.76
CA ILE A 621 -37.53 -27.11 -9.63
C ILE A 621 -38.04 -28.40 -8.99
N HIS A 622 -37.61 -28.71 -7.77
CA HIS A 622 -37.79 -30.03 -7.16
C HIS A 622 -39.07 -30.13 -6.31
N GLY A 623 -39.49 -29.02 -5.70
CA GLY A 623 -40.60 -28.94 -4.77
C GLY A 623 -40.32 -29.56 -3.41
N THR A 624 -39.05 -29.78 -3.07
CA THR A 624 -38.54 -30.16 -1.75
C THR A 624 -38.65 -28.98 -0.77
N ASP A 625 -38.50 -29.24 0.53
CA ASP A 625 -38.52 -28.23 1.58
C ASP A 625 -37.09 -27.75 1.86
N PRO A 626 -36.73 -26.49 1.52
CA PRO A 626 -35.35 -25.99 1.61
C PRO A 626 -34.81 -25.81 3.05
N LEU A 627 -35.55 -26.30 4.04
CA LEU A 627 -35.18 -26.28 5.44
C LEU A 627 -35.08 -27.71 6.02
N ASP A 628 -35.20 -28.73 5.17
CA ASP A 628 -35.27 -30.14 5.55
C ASP A 628 -34.58 -31.05 4.52
N ASN A 629 -33.33 -31.42 4.82
CA ASN A 629 -32.47 -32.20 3.94
C ASN A 629 -32.96 -33.61 3.56
N ASP A 630 -34.13 -34.03 4.01
CA ASP A 630 -34.78 -35.32 3.74
C ASP A 630 -36.30 -35.06 3.77
N SER A 631 -36.80 -34.41 2.71
CA SER A 631 -38.16 -33.85 2.61
C SER A 631 -39.28 -34.86 2.84
N ASP A 632 -39.02 -36.15 2.66
CA ASP A 632 -39.98 -37.23 2.83
C ASP A 632 -39.74 -38.15 4.03
N ASP A 633 -38.73 -37.84 4.85
CA ASP A 633 -38.30 -38.55 6.05
C ASP A 633 -37.97 -40.05 5.81
N ASP A 634 -37.42 -40.42 4.66
CA ASP A 634 -37.09 -41.82 4.33
C ASP A 634 -35.65 -42.26 4.65
N GLY A 635 -34.79 -41.30 4.98
CA GLY A 635 -33.40 -41.49 5.39
C GLY A 635 -32.38 -41.38 4.28
N MET A 636 -32.80 -40.95 3.08
CA MET A 636 -31.95 -40.46 1.98
C MET A 636 -32.10 -38.94 1.91
N ASN A 637 -31.07 -38.21 1.47
CA ASN A 637 -31.18 -36.77 1.37
C ASN A 637 -31.63 -36.34 -0.03
N ASP A 638 -32.32 -35.20 -0.10
CA ASP A 638 -32.99 -34.72 -1.31
C ASP A 638 -32.01 -34.57 -2.47
N PHE A 639 -30.81 -34.03 -2.22
CA PHE A 639 -29.75 -33.94 -3.23
C PHE A 639 -29.41 -35.31 -3.85
N TRP A 640 -29.24 -36.36 -3.04
CA TRP A 640 -28.88 -37.68 -3.56
C TRP A 640 -30.01 -38.24 -4.42
N GLU A 641 -31.23 -38.08 -3.96
CA GLU A 641 -32.42 -38.56 -4.66
C GLU A 641 -32.61 -37.87 -6.00
N VAL A 642 -32.48 -36.54 -6.02
CA VAL A 642 -32.48 -35.73 -7.24
C VAL A 642 -31.35 -36.14 -8.19
N PHE A 643 -30.15 -36.37 -7.66
CA PHE A 643 -28.97 -36.73 -8.46
C PHE A 643 -29.14 -38.07 -9.18
N TYR A 644 -29.65 -39.09 -8.47
CA TYR A 644 -29.87 -40.42 -9.04
C TYR A 644 -31.22 -40.57 -9.75
N GLY A 645 -32.16 -39.65 -9.51
CA GLY A 645 -33.49 -39.63 -10.11
C GLY A 645 -34.52 -40.51 -9.40
N THR A 646 -34.35 -40.74 -8.09
CA THR A 646 -35.43 -41.20 -7.19
C THR A 646 -36.35 -40.02 -6.83
N ASP A 647 -37.40 -40.24 -6.05
CA ASP A 647 -38.44 -39.22 -5.77
C ASP A 647 -38.34 -38.71 -4.33
N ALA A 648 -37.63 -37.59 -4.14
CA ALA A 648 -37.41 -36.92 -2.84
C ALA A 648 -38.68 -36.46 -2.10
N LEU A 649 -39.87 -36.67 -2.67
CA LEU A 649 -41.15 -36.31 -2.06
C LEU A 649 -41.98 -37.54 -1.65
N VAL A 650 -41.44 -38.75 -1.86
CA VAL A 650 -42.14 -40.01 -1.66
C VAL A 650 -41.19 -41.09 -1.19
N ASN A 651 -41.35 -41.48 0.08
CA ASN A 651 -40.58 -42.58 0.68
C ASN A 651 -40.50 -43.82 -0.21
N ASP A 652 -39.37 -43.94 -0.93
CA ASP A 652 -39.06 -44.98 -1.89
C ASP A 652 -37.80 -45.77 -1.50
N SER A 653 -37.23 -45.47 -0.33
CA SER A 653 -36.12 -46.17 0.36
C SER A 653 -36.09 -47.70 0.26
N ALA A 654 -37.25 -48.34 0.10
CA ALA A 654 -37.45 -49.79 0.01
C ALA A 654 -37.59 -50.34 -1.42
N GLU A 655 -37.57 -49.49 -2.44
CA GLU A 655 -37.53 -49.87 -3.85
C GLU A 655 -36.15 -50.40 -4.26
N ASP A 656 -36.11 -51.16 -5.35
CA ASP A 656 -34.93 -51.82 -5.93
C ASP A 656 -35.09 -51.73 -7.46
N PRO A 657 -34.75 -50.58 -8.07
CA PRO A 657 -35.08 -50.29 -9.46
C PRO A 657 -34.32 -51.18 -10.46
N ASP A 658 -33.06 -51.49 -10.17
CA ASP A 658 -32.17 -52.28 -11.03
C ASP A 658 -32.21 -53.80 -10.78
N LYS A 659 -32.76 -54.24 -9.63
CA LYS A 659 -33.01 -55.62 -9.21
C LYS A 659 -31.76 -56.40 -8.87
N ASP A 660 -30.81 -55.74 -8.23
CA ASP A 660 -29.55 -56.32 -7.80
C ASP A 660 -29.58 -56.89 -6.35
N ASP A 661 -30.75 -56.75 -5.69
CA ASP A 661 -31.08 -57.05 -4.30
C ASP A 661 -30.54 -56.04 -3.24
N LEU A 662 -30.20 -54.81 -3.61
CA LEU A 662 -30.09 -53.66 -2.68
C LEU A 662 -31.33 -52.77 -2.82
N THR A 663 -31.73 -52.12 -1.72
CA THR A 663 -32.76 -51.07 -1.80
C THR A 663 -32.13 -49.70 -1.96
N ASN A 664 -32.86 -48.69 -2.44
CA ASN A 664 -32.38 -47.31 -2.58
C ASN A 664 -31.61 -46.82 -1.34
N LEU A 665 -32.16 -47.03 -0.12
CA LEU A 665 -31.50 -46.66 1.13
C LEU A 665 -30.20 -47.43 1.41
N GLU A 666 -30.14 -48.71 1.04
CA GLU A 666 -28.90 -49.50 1.13
C GLU A 666 -27.87 -48.95 0.13
N GLU A 667 -28.28 -48.56 -1.07
CA GLU A 667 -27.41 -47.99 -2.09
C GLU A 667 -26.90 -46.60 -1.72
N PHE A 668 -27.76 -45.73 -1.19
CA PHE A 668 -27.36 -44.48 -0.54
C PHE A 668 -26.27 -44.72 0.53
N THR A 669 -26.48 -45.72 1.39
CA THR A 669 -25.53 -46.08 2.45
C THR A 669 -24.18 -46.59 1.91
N TYR A 670 -24.18 -47.30 0.77
CA TYR A 670 -22.97 -47.87 0.18
C TYR A 670 -22.35 -47.00 -0.92
N GLY A 671 -23.02 -45.93 -1.35
CA GLY A 671 -22.60 -45.02 -2.42
C GLY A 671 -22.68 -45.62 -3.82
N THR A 672 -23.59 -46.59 -4.04
CA THR A 672 -23.83 -47.25 -5.35
C THR A 672 -24.96 -46.56 -6.12
N ASP A 673 -25.11 -46.88 -7.41
CA ASP A 673 -26.11 -46.27 -8.31
C ASP A 673 -27.39 -47.12 -8.37
N PRO A 674 -28.55 -46.62 -7.89
CA PRO A 674 -29.82 -47.37 -7.81
C PRO A 674 -30.44 -47.79 -9.14
N PHE A 675 -29.88 -47.32 -10.25
CA PHE A 675 -30.30 -47.71 -11.59
C PHE A 675 -29.23 -48.53 -12.34
N ASN A 676 -28.16 -48.96 -11.67
CA ASN A 676 -27.06 -49.71 -12.27
C ASN A 676 -26.57 -50.87 -11.40
N GLU A 677 -26.95 -52.09 -11.81
CA GLU A 677 -26.65 -53.32 -11.07
C GLU A 677 -25.17 -53.58 -10.77
N ASP A 678 -24.21 -52.89 -11.40
CA ASP A 678 -22.76 -53.07 -11.28
C ASP A 678 -22.09 -51.68 -11.39
N THR A 679 -21.99 -50.97 -10.27
CA THR A 679 -21.54 -49.56 -10.23
C THR A 679 -20.11 -49.40 -10.75
N ASP A 680 -19.19 -50.31 -10.42
CA ASP A 680 -17.78 -50.23 -10.84
C ASP A 680 -17.45 -50.92 -12.18
N GLY A 681 -18.41 -51.68 -12.73
CA GLY A 681 -18.36 -52.29 -14.05
C GLY A 681 -17.42 -53.49 -14.15
N ASP A 682 -17.14 -54.20 -13.06
CA ASP A 682 -16.24 -55.35 -13.05
C ASP A 682 -16.91 -56.71 -13.34
N GLY A 683 -18.25 -56.70 -13.44
CA GLY A 683 -19.10 -57.84 -13.78
C GLY A 683 -19.71 -58.56 -12.58
N TYR A 684 -19.65 -57.98 -11.38
CA TYR A 684 -20.35 -58.45 -10.18
C TYR A 684 -21.32 -57.37 -9.71
N SER A 685 -22.54 -57.78 -9.37
CA SER A 685 -23.51 -56.78 -8.91
C SER A 685 -23.20 -56.26 -7.51
N ASP A 686 -23.53 -55.00 -7.24
CA ASP A 686 -23.22 -54.32 -5.99
C ASP A 686 -23.76 -55.10 -4.77
N GLY A 687 -25.01 -55.53 -4.83
CA GLY A 687 -25.66 -56.36 -3.83
C GLY A 687 -24.98 -57.72 -3.62
N LYS A 688 -24.34 -58.28 -4.66
CA LYS A 688 -23.55 -59.51 -4.54
C LYS A 688 -22.19 -59.24 -3.89
N GLU A 689 -21.60 -58.09 -4.16
CA GLU A 689 -20.33 -57.66 -3.59
C GLU A 689 -20.46 -57.40 -2.09
N ILE A 690 -21.46 -56.61 -1.70
CA ILE A 690 -21.81 -56.36 -0.30
C ILE A 690 -22.09 -57.66 0.45
N LYS A 691 -22.90 -58.58 -0.12
CA LYS A 691 -23.15 -59.93 0.47
C LYS A 691 -21.88 -60.77 0.64
N LYS A 692 -20.81 -60.49 -0.11
CA LYS A 692 -19.53 -61.19 -0.05
C LYS A 692 -18.45 -60.41 0.70
N GLY A 693 -18.75 -59.19 1.15
CA GLY A 693 -17.82 -58.30 1.84
C GLY A 693 -16.71 -57.78 0.93
N THR A 694 -17.00 -57.59 -0.36
CA THR A 694 -16.14 -56.90 -1.32
C THR A 694 -16.65 -55.47 -1.57
N ASP A 695 -15.89 -54.67 -2.31
CA ASP A 695 -16.07 -53.21 -2.35
C ASP A 695 -16.70 -52.85 -3.71
N PRO A 696 -18.00 -52.48 -3.76
CA PRO A 696 -18.75 -52.30 -5.02
C PRO A 696 -18.34 -51.06 -5.83
N LEU A 697 -17.47 -50.22 -5.28
CA LEU A 697 -16.96 -49.01 -5.94
C LEU A 697 -15.53 -49.22 -6.49
N ASN A 698 -15.06 -50.46 -6.54
CA ASN A 698 -13.67 -50.78 -6.84
C ASN A 698 -13.52 -52.06 -7.66
N SER A 699 -13.42 -51.87 -8.98
CA SER A 699 -13.32 -52.96 -9.98
C SER A 699 -12.17 -53.96 -9.82
N SER A 700 -11.28 -53.75 -8.85
CA SER A 700 -10.24 -54.70 -8.45
C SER A 700 -10.61 -55.56 -7.23
N SER A 701 -11.79 -55.34 -6.66
CA SER A 701 -12.28 -55.88 -5.38
C SER A 701 -13.55 -56.70 -5.60
N TYR A 702 -13.41 -57.87 -6.23
CA TYR A 702 -14.55 -58.77 -6.50
C TYR A 702 -14.52 -60.08 -5.68
N PRO A 703 -15.67 -60.78 -5.55
CA PRO A 703 -15.77 -62.06 -4.86
C PRO A 703 -14.85 -63.14 -5.44
N LYS A 704 -13.82 -63.53 -4.69
CA LYS A 704 -12.92 -64.64 -5.07
C LYS A 704 -13.58 -65.99 -4.79
N PHE A 705 -13.80 -66.79 -5.84
CA PHE A 705 -14.31 -68.16 -5.67
C PHE A 705 -13.39 -69.00 -4.76
N PRO A 706 -13.92 -69.80 -3.82
CA PRO A 706 -13.12 -70.73 -3.04
C PRO A 706 -12.44 -71.73 -3.98
N ALA A 707 -11.11 -71.85 -3.85
CA ALA A 707 -10.25 -72.66 -4.67
C ALA A 707 -10.47 -74.18 -4.47
N THR A 708 -11.62 -74.73 -4.85
CA THR A 708 -11.84 -76.18 -5.01
C THR A 708 -12.91 -76.48 -6.06
N ALA A 709 -12.55 -76.38 -7.35
CA ALA A 709 -13.10 -77.23 -8.41
C ALA A 709 -12.19 -77.15 -9.66
N LEU A 710 -11.06 -77.85 -9.57
CA LEU A 710 -10.24 -78.22 -10.72
C LEU A 710 -10.92 -79.38 -11.46
N ALA A 711 -11.32 -79.19 -12.72
CA ALA A 711 -10.87 -80.02 -13.86
C ALA A 711 -11.69 -79.79 -15.15
N LEU A 712 -10.95 -79.80 -16.26
CA LEU A 712 -11.32 -79.62 -17.68
C LEU A 712 -11.39 -78.14 -18.09
N GLY A 713 -10.33 -77.50 -18.59
CA GLY A 713 -9.11 -77.98 -19.20
C GLY A 713 -8.86 -77.15 -20.45
N LEU A 714 -7.78 -76.37 -20.46
CA LEU A 714 -6.88 -76.08 -21.60
C LEU A 714 -5.96 -74.89 -21.27
N THR A 715 -4.76 -75.27 -20.83
CA THR A 715 -3.45 -74.74 -21.18
C THR A 715 -3.32 -73.42 -21.98
N ILE A 716 -2.63 -72.47 -21.32
CA ILE A 716 -1.32 -71.86 -21.66
C ILE A 716 -1.33 -70.36 -22.04
N PRO A 717 -0.33 -69.61 -21.51
CA PRO A 717 -0.38 -68.19 -21.19
C PRO A 717 0.31 -67.35 -22.27
N VAL A 718 0.43 -66.04 -22.08
CA VAL A 718 1.71 -65.32 -22.30
C VAL A 718 1.67 -63.96 -21.61
N ILE A 719 2.78 -63.70 -20.93
CA ILE A 719 3.25 -62.48 -20.26
C ILE A 719 3.76 -61.50 -21.35
N VAL A 720 3.63 -60.17 -21.30
CA VAL A 720 4.71 -59.21 -20.95
C VAL A 720 4.44 -57.82 -21.59
N LEU A 721 4.49 -56.77 -20.74
CA LEU A 721 4.93 -55.36 -20.91
C LEU A 721 4.58 -54.50 -22.15
N GLY A 722 4.02 -53.31 -21.87
CA GLY A 722 4.63 -52.03 -22.28
C GLY A 722 4.03 -51.24 -23.47
N GLY A 723 3.31 -50.16 -23.17
CA GLY A 723 3.44 -48.83 -23.78
C GLY A 723 2.99 -48.57 -25.23
N GLY A 724 1.97 -47.70 -25.37
CA GLY A 724 1.99 -46.59 -26.33
C GLY A 724 1.35 -46.77 -27.72
N THR A 725 0.39 -45.87 -28.00
CA THR A 725 -0.24 -45.49 -29.29
C THR A 725 -1.39 -46.36 -29.82
N GLY A 726 -2.54 -45.71 -30.00
CA GLY A 726 -3.85 -46.33 -30.20
C GLY A 726 -4.18 -46.79 -31.62
N ALA A 727 -5.02 -47.83 -31.68
CA ALA A 727 -5.90 -48.21 -32.77
C ALA A 727 -7.05 -49.10 -32.21
N PHE A 728 -8.30 -48.80 -32.55
CA PHE A 728 -9.48 -49.57 -32.10
C PHE A 728 -9.63 -50.91 -32.86
N PHE A 729 -9.99 -51.96 -32.13
CA PHE A 729 -10.33 -53.29 -32.65
C PHE A 729 -11.77 -53.66 -32.26
N TYR A 730 -12.49 -54.37 -33.13
CA TYR A 730 -13.66 -55.15 -32.73
C TYR A 730 -13.68 -56.54 -33.40
N LEU A 731 -14.14 -57.54 -32.65
CA LEU A 731 -14.24 -58.95 -33.05
C LEU A 731 -15.68 -59.29 -33.46
N ASN A 732 -15.89 -59.85 -34.66
CA ASN A 732 -17.17 -60.49 -34.94
C ASN A 732 -17.22 -61.91 -34.37
N LYS A 733 -18.45 -62.45 -34.19
CA LYS A 733 -18.82 -63.75 -33.59
C LYS A 733 -18.13 -65.02 -34.16
N LYS A 734 -17.15 -64.92 -35.05
CA LYS A 734 -16.33 -66.05 -35.54
C LYS A 734 -14.81 -65.86 -35.42
N GLY A 735 -14.34 -64.91 -34.61
CA GLY A 735 -12.96 -64.89 -34.12
C GLY A 735 -11.87 -64.68 -35.19
N LYS A 736 -12.18 -63.97 -36.29
CA LYS A 736 -11.17 -63.53 -37.27
C LYS A 736 -11.03 -62.01 -37.26
N LEU A 737 -9.84 -61.51 -36.92
CA LEU A 737 -9.44 -60.11 -37.03
C LEU A 737 -9.36 -59.72 -38.53
N LYS A 738 -10.00 -58.62 -38.94
CA LYS A 738 -9.79 -58.02 -40.26
C LYS A 738 -9.33 -56.57 -40.11
N PHE A 739 -8.28 -56.22 -40.85
CA PHE A 739 -7.80 -54.84 -41.03
C PHE A 739 -8.77 -54.05 -41.92
N LEU A 740 -9.04 -52.81 -41.56
CA LEU A 740 -9.54 -51.80 -42.50
C LEU A 740 -8.56 -50.63 -42.50
N ILE A 741 -7.62 -50.67 -43.44
CA ILE A 741 -6.84 -49.49 -43.84
C ILE A 741 -7.82 -48.61 -44.63
N LYS A 742 -8.19 -47.43 -44.11
CA LYS A 742 -8.71 -46.38 -44.98
C LYS A 742 -7.49 -45.65 -45.55
N LYS A 743 -7.45 -45.60 -46.87
CA LYS A 743 -6.52 -44.77 -47.64
C LYS A 743 -6.81 -43.30 -47.40
#